data_AF-A0A8T1X5C8-F1
#
_entry.id   AF-A0A8T1X5C8-F1
#
_cell.length_a   1.000
_cell.length_b   1.000
_cell.length_c   1.000
_cell.angle_alpha   90.00
_cell.angle_beta   90.00
_cell.angle_gamma   90.00
#
_symmetry.space_group_name_H-M   'P 1'
#
loop_
_entity.id
_entity.type
_entity.pdbx_description
1 polymer ?
#
loop_
_entity_poly.entity_id
_entity_poly.type
_entity_poly.pdbx_seq_one_letter_code
_entity_poly.pdbx_strand_id
1 'polypeptide(L)'
;MEGRERLQIDTEVPSNVYTLDLAKLSELAHIPELELVRGMQSEDAVDMQGVVVNRGQEVPFEAVGKTPEDEDGASPRSVPSPGRDKDGVKQVLLTAASSTMCLDGSDTPKCLILLGEYTLIEHILAQLFVAGMERVVIIISYFGHEIMEHVKESFLYSKLQIEFLNLGEETPYGHARTLLSAREMFTKPFLIHTADHIFDRAIISRLAHFELEGCVACVLVDADKDKLRGLPPTAGKVLLDSASGNIRKIGRGLKQFDAIDAGLFLTTGRLFAALEMLAYEKPKFSLAEALNVLRPSYGLKYLETNGDAWLSVETQAQLDAIMANDSISSLSPWPVFVAKDPSEKVPSGSMTPGGKNVFLAVSAADDDSMLRAVDAHVRQSTDVFEGFVVGVNQLQEVDEGVATINVKDIAVETVELRNGTMELQLLVKRQVPFIGYVLLMAALFTISSMGAALDLQRNVDPFMKLFWRTTASLLVFFPLAGAALYDQGLPQFTTRNMFLFLTCSLSYAVFLMTFLWSLSHTSIDHAYIFNNCHSLLMVVGRLLLGRYVSQFEGLGTAIGVIGGALTTLDHQQSVTNNTGVVEVSLAGDLVALLGAVGGALYLITAKKLRLEMDISLLFVGMFTMLALLLFPMFSLLEIPFEASRDPVMGLFGWLDPSRAASEAYIVLVCTLVGTLGYVAVMKYFAPIVVSVVMLVEPVLAAFMGVAVGVDVFPGFLTVVGSLLIIAGTALVIMSNTSKTQTIDATPAMSSTSAALPRGLSSAKAAGLRLPNTPTTGRRYV
;
A
#
# COMPACT_ATOMS: atom_id res chain seq x y z
N MET A 1 52.82 -16.87 45.51
CA MET A 1 53.98 -17.17 44.64
C MET A 1 53.90 -18.65 44.31
N GLU A 2 53.87 -19.09 43.05
CA GLU A 2 53.82 -18.37 41.76
C GLU A 2 52.61 -18.91 40.95
N GLY A 3 51.99 -18.11 40.09
CA GLY A 3 52.38 -18.09 38.67
C GLY A 3 51.34 -18.83 37.82
N ARG A 4 50.10 -18.34 37.79
CA ARG A 4 49.07 -18.88 36.88
C ARG A 4 49.31 -18.32 35.48
N GLU A 5 49.43 -19.21 34.51
CA GLU A 5 49.70 -18.88 33.10
C GLU A 5 48.61 -17.95 32.54
N ARG A 6 49.02 -16.96 31.74
CA ARG A 6 48.09 -16.20 30.90
C ARG A 6 47.61 -17.11 29.78
N LEU A 7 46.36 -17.53 29.83
CA LEU A 7 45.64 -17.99 28.64
C LEU A 7 45.43 -16.77 27.74
N GLN A 8 46.25 -16.66 26.69
CA GLN A 8 45.89 -15.83 25.54
C GLN A 8 44.61 -16.42 24.92
N ILE A 9 43.59 -15.59 24.82
CA ILE A 9 42.42 -15.86 23.99
C ILE A 9 42.57 -14.91 22.81
N ASP A 10 43.21 -15.38 21.73
CA ASP A 10 43.33 -14.62 20.50
C ASP A 10 41.95 -14.60 19.81
N THR A 11 41.29 -13.45 19.81
CA THR A 11 40.06 -13.21 19.07
C THR A 11 40.38 -12.74 17.64
N GLU A 12 40.53 -13.67 16.71
CA GLU A 12 40.62 -13.36 15.28
C GLU A 12 39.25 -12.86 14.75
N VAL A 13 39.23 -11.62 14.24
CA VAL A 13 38.04 -10.97 13.64
C VAL A 13 38.14 -11.01 12.11
N PRO A 14 37.05 -11.21 11.34
CA PRO A 14 37.11 -11.15 9.88
C PRO A 14 37.47 -9.75 9.37
N SER A 15 38.61 -9.63 8.68
CA SER A 15 39.12 -8.37 8.14
C SER A 15 38.42 -7.95 6.84
N ASN A 16 37.14 -7.58 6.95
CA ASN A 16 36.49 -6.69 5.98
C ASN A 16 36.77 -5.25 6.41
N VAL A 17 37.54 -4.48 5.62
CA VAL A 17 37.73 -3.05 5.88
C VAL A 17 36.41 -2.32 5.59
N TYR A 18 35.73 -1.88 6.65
CA TYR A 18 34.57 -1.01 6.57
C TYR A 18 34.98 0.47 6.67
N THR A 19 34.17 1.33 6.07
CA THR A 19 34.64 2.67 5.70
C THR A 19 33.57 3.71 6.00
N LEU A 20 33.82 4.54 7.00
CA LEU A 20 32.81 5.40 7.60
C LEU A 20 32.63 6.72 6.84
N ASP A 21 31.46 6.91 6.24
CA ASP A 21 31.04 8.19 5.68
C ASP A 21 30.73 9.20 6.80
N LEU A 22 31.72 10.03 7.13
CA LEU A 22 31.62 11.05 8.16
C LEU A 22 30.62 12.16 7.81
N ALA A 23 30.39 12.42 6.52
CA ALA A 23 29.42 13.42 6.08
C ALA A 23 27.99 12.90 6.31
N LYS A 24 27.70 11.67 5.88
CA LYS A 24 26.39 11.03 6.13
C LYS A 24 26.17 10.76 7.62
N LEU A 25 27.21 10.46 8.40
CA LEU A 25 27.11 10.39 9.87
C LEU A 25 26.86 11.76 10.51
N SER A 26 27.51 12.82 10.02
CA SER A 26 27.29 14.21 10.47
C SER A 26 25.86 14.68 10.20
N GLU A 27 25.31 14.32 9.03
CA GLU A 27 23.94 14.59 8.64
C GLU A 27 22.93 13.82 9.51
N LEU A 28 23.11 12.50 9.68
CA LEU A 28 22.23 11.63 10.47
C LEU A 28 22.25 11.93 11.97
N ALA A 29 23.42 12.26 12.53
CA ALA A 29 23.57 12.56 13.96
C ALA A 29 23.37 14.05 14.30
N HIS A 30 23.29 14.93 13.29
CA HIS A 30 23.29 16.40 13.43
C HIS A 30 24.49 16.98 14.20
N ILE A 31 25.62 16.27 14.24
CA ILE A 31 26.88 16.71 14.86
C ILE A 31 27.86 17.09 13.75
N PRO A 32 28.54 18.26 13.79
CA PRO A 32 29.51 18.65 12.76
C PRO A 32 30.62 17.62 12.57
N GLU A 33 31.02 17.34 11.32
CA GLU A 33 32.15 16.44 10.98
C GLU A 33 33.40 16.70 11.83
N LEU A 34 33.73 17.98 12.08
CA LEU A 34 34.90 18.37 12.86
C LEU A 34 34.78 17.97 14.35
N GLU A 35 33.57 17.95 14.92
CA GLU A 35 33.33 17.45 16.27
C GLU A 35 33.31 15.93 16.32
N LEU A 36 32.73 15.27 15.32
CA LEU A 36 32.81 13.81 15.16
C LEU A 36 34.27 13.33 15.08
N VAL A 37 35.10 13.96 14.23
CA VAL A 37 36.52 13.67 14.11
C VAL A 37 37.28 13.97 15.40
N ARG A 38 36.97 15.06 16.10
CA ARG A 38 37.60 15.39 17.40
C ARG A 38 37.21 14.41 18.50
N GLY A 39 35.97 13.93 18.53
CA GLY A 39 35.54 12.88 19.45
C GLY A 39 36.28 11.57 19.20
N MET A 40 36.37 11.14 17.93
CA MET A 40 37.14 9.97 17.49
C MET A 40 38.65 10.07 17.73
N GLN A 41 39.18 11.29 17.89
CA GLN A 41 40.59 11.57 18.18
C GLN A 41 40.86 11.94 19.65
N SER A 42 39.84 11.90 20.52
CA SER A 42 40.03 12.20 21.94
C SER A 42 40.51 10.97 22.71
N GLU A 43 41.32 11.19 23.75
CA GLU A 43 41.80 10.11 24.63
C GLU A 43 40.69 9.53 25.54
N ASP A 44 39.52 10.18 25.59
CA ASP A 44 38.34 9.78 26.37
C ASP A 44 37.30 8.98 25.54
N ALA A 45 37.69 8.43 24.37
CA ALA A 45 36.82 7.62 23.54
C ALA A 45 36.49 6.25 24.18
N VAL A 46 35.25 5.77 24.00
CA VAL A 46 34.69 4.56 24.66
C VAL A 46 34.20 3.55 23.59
N ASP A 47 34.18 2.24 23.91
CA ASP A 47 33.83 1.12 23.01
C ASP A 47 32.34 1.07 22.56
N MET A 48 31.82 -0.02 21.97
CA MET A 48 30.54 -0.11 21.20
C MET A 48 29.21 -0.33 21.99
N GLN A 49 28.06 0.24 21.57
CA GLN A 49 26.73 0.02 22.22
C GLN A 49 25.46 -0.10 21.32
N GLY A 50 25.51 0.08 20.00
CA GLY A 50 24.29 -0.04 19.17
C GLY A 50 24.55 -0.03 17.67
N VAL A 51 23.70 -0.67 16.87
CA VAL A 51 23.93 -0.93 15.43
C VAL A 51 22.97 -0.13 14.55
N VAL A 52 23.50 0.66 13.62
CA VAL A 52 22.73 1.24 12.50
C VAL A 52 22.69 0.24 11.34
N VAL A 53 21.50 -0.12 10.87
CA VAL A 53 21.30 -1.09 9.77
C VAL A 53 20.49 -0.43 8.64
N ASN A 54 21.01 -0.45 7.41
CA ASN A 54 20.24 -0.08 6.23
C ASN A 54 19.31 -1.24 5.80
N ARG A 55 18.08 -0.95 5.36
CA ARG A 55 17.08 -1.96 4.95
C ARG A 55 17.51 -2.67 3.66
N GLY A 56 18.28 -3.75 3.80
CA GLY A 56 18.73 -4.59 2.68
C GLY A 56 19.32 -5.93 3.10
N GLN A 57 18.44 -6.92 3.35
CA GLN A 57 18.75 -8.33 3.64
C GLN A 57 19.47 -8.64 4.99
N GLU A 58 19.66 -9.95 5.24
CA GLU A 58 19.71 -10.59 6.56
C GLU A 58 20.82 -10.08 7.50
N VAL A 59 20.43 -9.75 8.74
CA VAL A 59 21.35 -9.42 9.83
C VAL A 59 21.73 -10.71 10.59
N PRO A 60 23.02 -11.10 10.66
CA PRO A 60 23.46 -12.40 11.18
C PRO A 60 23.61 -12.46 12.72
N PHE A 61 22.88 -11.61 13.46
CA PHE A 61 22.94 -11.52 14.92
C PHE A 61 21.54 -11.57 15.53
N GLU A 62 21.39 -12.32 16.62
CA GLU A 62 20.21 -12.32 17.50
C GLU A 62 20.50 -11.52 18.77
N ALA A 63 19.56 -10.67 19.18
CA ALA A 63 19.62 -10.00 20.47
C ALA A 63 19.04 -10.92 21.56
N VAL A 64 19.91 -11.60 22.31
CA VAL A 64 19.50 -12.47 23.42
C VAL A 64 19.49 -11.68 24.72
N GLY A 65 18.29 -11.33 25.20
CA GLY A 65 18.12 -10.82 26.55
C GLY A 65 18.29 -11.95 27.58
N LYS A 66 19.37 -11.90 28.36
CA LYS A 66 19.53 -12.67 29.60
C LYS A 66 19.90 -11.74 30.74
N THR A 67 19.23 -11.92 31.88
CA THR A 67 19.57 -11.26 33.14
C THR A 67 20.76 -11.96 33.83
N PRO A 68 21.62 -11.23 34.56
CA PRO A 68 22.82 -11.78 35.17
C PRO A 68 22.52 -12.48 36.52
N GLU A 69 22.04 -13.72 36.49
CA GLU A 69 22.02 -14.61 37.69
C GLU A 69 22.47 -16.07 37.44
N ASP A 70 22.64 -16.52 36.19
CA ASP A 70 23.06 -17.90 35.87
C ASP A 70 24.58 -18.04 35.61
N GLU A 71 25.42 -17.61 36.57
CA GLU A 71 26.81 -18.08 36.65
C GLU A 71 26.91 -19.33 37.54
N ASP A 72 26.99 -20.52 36.93
CA ASP A 72 28.08 -21.46 37.24
C ASP A 72 28.20 -22.56 36.17
N GLY A 73 29.44 -22.90 35.79
CA GLY A 73 29.71 -23.64 34.55
C GLY A 73 29.90 -25.15 34.70
N ALA A 74 29.49 -25.92 33.68
CA ALA A 74 30.18 -27.15 33.25
C ALA A 74 29.74 -27.64 31.86
N SER A 75 30.69 -28.23 31.12
CA SER A 75 30.54 -28.81 29.78
C SER A 75 29.50 -29.95 29.64
N PRO A 76 28.92 -30.17 28.44
CA PRO A 76 27.86 -31.15 28.25
C PRO A 76 28.35 -32.61 28.14
N ARG A 77 27.89 -33.48 29.04
CA ARG A 77 27.75 -34.93 28.77
C ARG A 77 26.41 -35.44 29.28
N SER A 78 25.85 -36.37 28.51
CA SER A 78 24.49 -36.91 28.60
C SER A 78 24.19 -37.74 29.85
N VAL A 79 22.96 -37.59 30.39
CA VAL A 79 21.99 -38.60 30.88
C VAL A 79 20.96 -37.88 31.79
N PRO A 80 19.65 -38.23 31.80
CA PRO A 80 18.61 -37.27 32.16
C PRO A 80 18.22 -37.25 33.65
N SER A 81 17.79 -36.08 34.12
CA SER A 81 17.14 -35.87 35.43
C SER A 81 16.05 -34.79 35.34
N PRO A 82 15.00 -34.84 36.17
CA PRO A 82 13.74 -34.11 35.92
C PRO A 82 13.75 -32.67 36.47
N GLY A 83 12.99 -31.78 35.81
CA GLY A 83 12.71 -30.42 36.30
C GLY A 83 13.42 -29.29 35.55
N ARG A 84 13.03 -29.05 34.29
CA ARG A 84 13.25 -27.79 33.58
C ARG A 84 11.95 -27.41 32.87
N ASP A 85 11.11 -26.63 33.55
CA ASP A 85 9.75 -26.30 33.12
C ASP A 85 9.37 -24.88 33.61
N LYS A 86 10.24 -23.90 33.34
CA LYS A 86 10.06 -22.46 33.64
C LYS A 86 10.36 -21.54 32.45
N ASP A 87 10.18 -22.03 31.23
CA ASP A 87 9.99 -21.15 30.07
C ASP A 87 8.61 -20.49 30.21
N GLY A 88 8.56 -19.15 30.22
CA GLY A 88 7.31 -18.40 30.24
C GLY A 88 6.45 -18.60 28.97
N VAL A 89 5.30 -17.96 28.92
CA VAL A 89 4.44 -17.98 27.73
C VAL A 89 5.10 -17.23 26.58
N LYS A 90 5.31 -17.91 25.45
CA LYS A 90 5.91 -17.35 24.22
C LYS A 90 4.95 -17.22 23.04
N GLN A 91 3.64 -17.35 23.29
CA GLN A 91 2.59 -17.35 22.27
C GLN A 91 1.58 -16.23 22.52
N VAL A 92 1.24 -15.48 21.46
CA VAL A 92 0.38 -14.30 21.52
C VAL A 92 -0.76 -14.41 20.52
N LEU A 93 -1.96 -14.00 20.92
CA LEU A 93 -3.12 -13.74 20.09
C LEU A 93 -3.31 -12.23 19.97
N LEU A 94 -2.88 -11.66 18.85
CA LEU A 94 -3.00 -10.23 18.55
C LEU A 94 -4.34 -9.96 17.85
N THR A 95 -5.18 -9.13 18.45
CA THR A 95 -6.57 -8.94 18.02
C THR A 95 -6.76 -7.67 17.19
N ALA A 96 -6.29 -7.71 15.93
CA ALA A 96 -6.51 -6.61 14.98
C ALA A 96 -7.95 -6.52 14.46
N ALA A 97 -8.73 -7.60 14.55
CA ALA A 97 -10.17 -7.61 14.29
C ALA A 97 -10.98 -7.09 15.50
N SER A 98 -11.50 -5.86 15.40
CA SER A 98 -12.38 -5.23 16.40
C SER A 98 -13.62 -4.60 15.76
N SER A 99 -14.68 -4.35 16.55
CA SER A 99 -15.84 -3.57 16.09
C SER A 99 -15.56 -2.06 15.96
N THR A 100 -14.39 -1.61 16.43
CA THR A 100 -13.91 -0.23 16.37
C THR A 100 -12.48 -0.24 15.80
N MET A 101 -12.33 -0.72 14.56
CA MET A 101 -11.00 -0.85 13.92
C MET A 101 -10.36 0.49 13.61
N CYS A 102 -11.15 1.52 13.28
CA CYS A 102 -10.67 2.85 12.93
C CYS A 102 -11.03 3.86 14.04
N LEU A 103 -10.43 5.05 13.97
CA LEU A 103 -10.87 6.21 14.75
C LEU A 103 -12.10 6.86 14.06
N ASP A 104 -12.91 7.58 14.83
CA ASP A 104 -14.11 8.25 14.30
C ASP A 104 -13.72 9.25 13.18
N GLY A 105 -14.20 9.00 11.96
CA GLY A 105 -13.87 9.82 10.78
C GLY A 105 -12.61 9.41 10.02
N SER A 106 -11.92 8.33 10.42
CA SER A 106 -10.79 7.75 9.68
C SER A 106 -11.18 6.44 9.00
N ASP A 107 -10.74 6.24 7.76
CA ASP A 107 -10.84 4.97 7.04
C ASP A 107 -9.62 4.05 7.31
N THR A 108 -8.63 4.49 8.09
CA THR A 108 -7.40 3.72 8.39
C THR A 108 -7.54 2.88 9.67
N PRO A 109 -7.17 1.59 9.66
CA PRO A 109 -7.09 0.76 10.86
C PRO A 109 -6.15 1.37 11.91
N LYS A 110 -6.55 1.38 13.19
CA LYS A 110 -5.76 1.87 14.33
C LYS A 110 -4.36 1.27 14.36
N CYS A 111 -4.25 -0.04 14.11
CA CYS A 111 -2.98 -0.75 14.09
C CYS A 111 -2.04 -0.29 12.95
N LEU A 112 -2.55 0.39 11.92
CA LEU A 112 -1.78 1.00 10.83
C LEU A 112 -1.59 2.52 10.98
N ILE A 113 -2.08 3.13 12.07
CA ILE A 113 -1.79 4.54 12.39
C ILE A 113 -0.29 4.66 12.72
N LEU A 114 0.35 5.69 12.15
CA LEU A 114 1.74 6.03 12.42
C LEU A 114 1.89 6.70 13.79
N LEU A 115 2.87 6.22 14.55
CA LEU A 115 3.31 6.75 15.83
C LEU A 115 4.82 6.99 15.71
N GLY A 116 5.19 8.24 15.40
CA GLY A 116 6.52 8.54 14.89
C GLY A 116 6.70 7.97 13.47
N GLU A 117 7.80 7.26 13.22
CA GLU A 117 8.11 6.70 11.90
C GLU A 117 7.51 5.31 11.61
N TYR A 118 6.94 4.65 12.63
CA TYR A 118 6.46 3.27 12.56
C TYR A 118 4.96 3.19 12.85
N THR A 119 4.28 2.17 12.32
CA THR A 119 2.87 1.95 12.67
C THR A 119 2.70 1.35 14.07
N LEU A 120 1.51 1.52 14.64
CA LEU A 120 1.14 0.91 15.92
C LEU A 120 1.36 -0.61 15.94
N ILE A 121 1.16 -1.33 14.82
CA ILE A 121 1.46 -2.76 14.72
C ILE A 121 2.97 -3.06 14.65
N GLU A 122 3.78 -2.21 14.03
CA GLU A 122 5.25 -2.36 14.07
C GLU A 122 5.78 -2.16 15.50
N HIS A 123 5.24 -1.17 16.23
CA HIS A 123 5.49 -0.98 17.68
C HIS A 123 5.15 -2.24 18.48
N ILE A 124 3.95 -2.81 18.25
CA ILE A 124 3.49 -4.03 18.93
C ILE A 124 4.36 -5.24 18.59
N LEU A 125 4.75 -5.44 17.33
CA LEU A 125 5.53 -6.62 16.97
C LEU A 125 6.92 -6.62 17.62
N ALA A 126 7.58 -5.46 17.73
CA ALA A 126 8.92 -5.43 18.30
C ALA A 126 8.93 -5.49 19.83
N GLN A 127 7.97 -4.89 20.54
CA GLN A 127 7.85 -5.10 21.99
C GLN A 127 7.61 -6.58 22.33
N LEU A 128 6.86 -7.31 21.49
CA LEU A 128 6.67 -8.76 21.64
C LEU A 128 7.96 -9.53 21.34
N PHE A 129 8.68 -9.19 20.28
CA PHE A 129 9.97 -9.79 19.94
C PHE A 129 11.02 -9.58 21.05
N VAL A 130 11.17 -8.34 21.54
CA VAL A 130 12.09 -7.98 22.63
C VAL A 130 11.69 -8.65 23.96
N ALA A 131 10.40 -8.90 24.19
CA ALA A 131 9.92 -9.67 25.33
C ALA A 131 10.07 -11.21 25.18
N GLY A 132 10.70 -11.69 24.10
CA GLY A 132 10.96 -13.12 23.88
C GLY A 132 9.75 -13.93 23.42
N MET A 133 8.74 -13.28 22.82
CA MET A 133 7.63 -14.00 22.18
C MET A 133 8.14 -14.65 20.89
N GLU A 134 7.79 -15.91 20.68
CA GLU A 134 8.21 -16.68 19.49
C GLU A 134 7.10 -16.72 18.42
N ARG A 135 5.82 -16.81 18.85
CA ARG A 135 4.68 -17.02 17.94
C ARG A 135 3.57 -16.00 18.16
N VAL A 136 3.11 -15.38 17.07
CA VAL A 136 2.04 -14.37 17.09
C VAL A 136 0.96 -14.75 16.09
N VAL A 137 -0.24 -15.07 16.58
CA VAL A 137 -1.44 -15.26 15.76
C VAL A 137 -2.18 -13.94 15.68
N ILE A 138 -2.27 -13.34 14.50
CA ILE A 138 -2.96 -12.06 14.27
C ILE A 138 -4.36 -12.35 13.72
N ILE A 139 -5.40 -12.01 14.48
CA ILE A 139 -6.78 -12.08 13.99
C ILE A 139 -7.05 -10.87 13.11
N ILE A 140 -7.41 -11.10 11.84
CA ILE A 140 -7.74 -10.07 10.86
C ILE A 140 -9.14 -10.29 10.27
N SER A 141 -9.81 -9.23 9.83
CA SER A 141 -11.05 -9.37 9.05
C SER A 141 -11.18 -8.31 7.94
N TYR A 142 -12.00 -7.27 8.10
CA TYR A 142 -12.36 -6.32 7.03
C TYR A 142 -11.14 -5.69 6.33
N PHE A 143 -10.19 -5.13 7.09
CA PHE A 143 -8.93 -4.56 6.57
C PHE A 143 -7.78 -5.58 6.51
N GLY A 144 -8.09 -6.88 6.47
CA GLY A 144 -7.10 -7.94 6.68
C GLY A 144 -6.01 -7.99 5.60
N HIS A 145 -6.29 -7.56 4.37
CA HIS A 145 -5.26 -7.46 3.33
C HIS A 145 -4.18 -6.44 3.69
N GLU A 146 -4.59 -5.20 3.95
CA GLU A 146 -3.70 -4.07 4.26
C GLU A 146 -2.84 -4.37 5.50
N ILE A 147 -3.43 -4.96 6.54
CA ILE A 147 -2.74 -5.33 7.77
C ILE A 147 -1.73 -6.48 7.50
N MET A 148 -2.12 -7.49 6.73
CA MET A 148 -1.24 -8.62 6.38
C MET A 148 -0.07 -8.18 5.48
N GLU A 149 -0.33 -7.30 4.52
CA GLU A 149 0.67 -6.75 3.60
C GLU A 149 1.70 -5.91 4.37
N HIS A 150 1.24 -4.92 5.15
CA HIS A 150 2.12 -4.08 5.99
C HIS A 150 2.95 -4.90 6.98
N VAL A 151 2.35 -5.90 7.64
CA VAL A 151 3.10 -6.77 8.55
C VAL A 151 4.15 -7.60 7.82
N LYS A 152 3.85 -8.13 6.62
CA LYS A 152 4.81 -8.90 5.81
C LYS A 152 5.98 -8.07 5.28
N GLU A 153 5.78 -6.78 5.06
CA GLU A 153 6.86 -5.83 4.70
C GLU A 153 7.75 -5.46 5.90
N SER A 154 7.29 -5.70 7.13
CA SER A 154 8.10 -5.48 8.33
C SER A 154 9.20 -6.53 8.47
N PHE A 155 10.42 -6.09 8.78
CA PHE A 155 11.56 -6.98 9.05
C PHE A 155 11.29 -7.96 10.21
N LEU A 156 10.35 -7.63 11.09
CA LEU A 156 9.92 -8.47 12.22
C LEU A 156 9.14 -9.71 11.76
N TYR A 157 8.58 -9.72 10.53
CA TYR A 157 7.86 -10.88 9.98
C TYR A 157 8.74 -12.12 9.86
N SER A 158 10.02 -11.95 9.54
CA SER A 158 10.98 -13.07 9.48
C SER A 158 11.56 -13.45 10.84
N LYS A 159 11.29 -12.67 11.90
CA LYS A 159 11.86 -12.84 13.25
C LYS A 159 10.86 -13.42 14.26
N LEU A 160 9.57 -13.44 13.90
CA LEU A 160 8.48 -14.00 14.69
C LEU A 160 7.75 -15.06 13.84
N GLN A 161 7.23 -16.11 14.47
CA GLN A 161 6.31 -17.04 13.80
C GLN A 161 4.94 -16.38 13.71
N ILE A 162 4.73 -15.55 12.69
CA ILE A 162 3.49 -14.79 12.48
C ILE A 162 2.51 -15.57 11.60
N GLU A 163 1.38 -15.95 12.20
CA GLU A 163 0.24 -16.59 11.53
C GLU A 163 -0.95 -15.62 11.47
N PHE A 164 -1.67 -15.60 10.35
CA PHE A 164 -2.87 -14.75 10.19
C PHE A 164 -4.14 -15.60 10.26
N LEU A 165 -5.00 -15.33 11.25
CA LEU A 165 -6.34 -15.89 11.33
C LEU A 165 -7.32 -14.93 10.66
N ASN A 166 -7.56 -15.14 9.36
CA ASN A 166 -8.49 -14.31 8.58
C ASN A 166 -9.94 -14.78 8.73
N LEU A 167 -10.81 -13.91 9.25
CA LEU A 167 -12.22 -14.19 9.45
C LEU A 167 -13.13 -13.71 8.31
N GLY A 168 -12.57 -13.04 7.29
CA GLY A 168 -13.29 -12.55 6.12
C GLY A 168 -14.08 -11.25 6.33
N GLU A 169 -14.54 -10.65 5.23
CA GLU A 169 -15.21 -9.34 5.20
C GLU A 169 -16.56 -9.33 5.96
N GLU A 170 -17.28 -10.46 6.00
CA GLU A 170 -18.60 -10.59 6.65
C GLU A 170 -18.52 -11.04 8.13
N THR A 171 -17.83 -10.27 8.99
CA THR A 171 -17.79 -10.54 10.44
C THR A 171 -18.64 -9.55 11.27
N PRO A 172 -19.97 -9.77 11.42
CA PRO A 172 -20.85 -8.91 12.22
C PRO A 172 -20.69 -9.09 13.75
N TYR A 173 -19.65 -9.79 14.19
CA TYR A 173 -19.46 -10.28 15.55
C TYR A 173 -18.67 -9.28 16.41
N GLY A 174 -19.00 -9.21 17.71
CA GLY A 174 -18.23 -8.41 18.67
C GLY A 174 -16.84 -9.01 18.93
N HIS A 175 -15.88 -8.16 19.33
CA HIS A 175 -14.46 -8.51 19.53
C HIS A 175 -14.19 -9.76 20.38
N ALA A 176 -15.03 -10.08 21.38
CA ALA A 176 -14.82 -11.30 22.17
C ALA A 176 -15.18 -12.59 21.39
N ARG A 177 -16.08 -12.51 20.42
CA ARG A 177 -16.52 -13.67 19.62
C ARG A 177 -15.50 -14.02 18.52
N THR A 178 -14.69 -13.07 18.05
CA THR A 178 -13.59 -13.34 17.11
C THR A 178 -12.47 -14.16 17.76
N LEU A 179 -12.23 -14.00 19.07
CA LEU A 179 -11.31 -14.83 19.85
C LEU A 179 -11.65 -16.33 19.75
N LEU A 180 -12.93 -16.71 19.73
CA LEU A 180 -13.36 -18.11 19.70
C LEU A 180 -12.87 -18.85 18.44
N SER A 181 -12.69 -18.14 17.33
CA SER A 181 -12.14 -18.70 16.09
C SER A 181 -10.69 -19.18 16.23
N ALA A 182 -9.94 -18.68 17.23
CA ALA A 182 -8.56 -19.09 17.48
C ALA A 182 -8.43 -20.34 18.38
N ARG A 183 -9.53 -20.96 18.83
CA ARG A 183 -9.54 -22.03 19.84
C ARG A 183 -8.66 -23.25 19.50
N GLU A 184 -8.54 -23.57 18.21
CA GLU A 184 -7.74 -24.71 17.71
C GLU A 184 -6.25 -24.35 17.54
N MET A 185 -5.90 -23.06 17.63
CA MET A 185 -4.53 -22.55 17.46
C MET A 185 -3.74 -22.43 18.77
N PHE A 186 -4.37 -22.67 19.94
CA PHE A 186 -3.75 -22.52 21.25
C PHE A 186 -4.08 -23.69 22.19
N THR A 187 -3.10 -24.56 22.44
CA THR A 187 -3.22 -25.70 23.36
C THR A 187 -2.53 -25.47 24.71
N LYS A 188 -1.63 -24.48 24.79
CA LYS A 188 -0.94 -24.02 26.00
C LYS A 188 -1.49 -22.64 26.42
N PRO A 189 -1.15 -22.12 27.63
CA PRO A 189 -1.43 -20.74 27.99
C PRO A 189 -0.80 -19.75 26.99
N PHE A 190 -1.47 -18.64 26.76
CA PHE A 190 -1.11 -17.64 25.75
C PHE A 190 -1.49 -16.22 26.20
N LEU A 191 -0.82 -15.21 25.64
CA LEU A 191 -1.19 -13.81 25.83
C LEU A 191 -2.29 -13.41 24.83
N ILE A 192 -3.28 -12.64 25.26
CA ILE A 192 -4.17 -11.86 24.39
C ILE A 192 -3.70 -10.41 24.45
N HIS A 193 -3.48 -9.83 23.27
CA HIS A 193 -2.98 -8.48 23.08
C HIS A 193 -3.89 -7.75 22.10
N THR A 194 -4.37 -6.55 22.42
CA THR A 194 -5.17 -5.75 21.48
C THR A 194 -4.29 -4.96 20.53
N ALA A 195 -4.72 -4.75 19.29
CA ALA A 195 -3.92 -4.07 18.26
C ALA A 195 -3.95 -2.53 18.33
N ASP A 196 -4.33 -1.99 19.49
CA ASP A 196 -4.49 -0.56 19.77
C ASP A 196 -3.74 -0.09 21.05
N HIS A 197 -2.92 -0.97 21.65
CA HIS A 197 -2.14 -0.68 22.87
C HIS A 197 -0.64 -0.96 22.65
N ILE A 198 0.22 -0.19 23.33
CA ILE A 198 1.69 -0.37 23.38
C ILE A 198 2.09 -0.52 24.85
N PHE A 199 3.05 -1.38 25.16
CA PHE A 199 3.51 -1.67 26.52
C PHE A 199 5.03 -1.67 26.57
N ASP A 200 5.59 -1.24 27.70
CA ASP A 200 7.00 -1.52 27.97
C ASP A 200 7.28 -3.04 27.98
N ARG A 201 8.45 -3.44 27.46
CA ARG A 201 8.91 -4.84 27.45
C ARG A 201 8.84 -5.52 28.82
N ALA A 202 9.06 -4.77 29.91
CA ALA A 202 9.00 -5.26 31.28
C ALA A 202 7.60 -5.76 31.65
N ILE A 203 6.54 -5.06 31.21
CA ILE A 203 5.14 -5.45 31.44
C ILE A 203 4.87 -6.80 30.76
N ILE A 204 5.24 -6.93 29.49
CA ILE A 204 4.99 -8.13 28.68
C ILE A 204 5.75 -9.32 29.26
N SER A 205 7.03 -9.13 29.61
CA SER A 205 7.86 -10.17 30.22
C SER A 205 7.33 -10.62 31.58
N ARG A 206 6.95 -9.70 32.47
CA ARG A 206 6.34 -10.07 33.78
C ARG A 206 5.04 -10.85 33.60
N LEU A 207 4.17 -10.43 32.68
CA LEU A 207 2.89 -11.11 32.47
C LEU A 207 3.09 -12.49 31.79
N ALA A 208 4.04 -12.62 30.88
CA ALA A 208 4.38 -13.89 30.23
C ALA A 208 4.89 -14.96 31.22
N HIS A 209 5.61 -14.54 32.26
CA HIS A 209 6.15 -15.42 33.32
C HIS A 209 5.22 -15.55 34.53
N PHE A 210 4.01 -14.99 34.50
CA PHE A 210 3.08 -15.02 35.63
C PHE A 210 2.49 -16.43 35.84
N GLU A 211 2.74 -17.02 37.03
CA GLU A 211 2.18 -18.33 37.38
C GLU A 211 0.67 -18.21 37.68
N LEU A 212 -0.17 -18.81 36.83
CA LEU A 212 -1.63 -18.70 36.94
C LEU A 212 -2.24 -19.42 38.16
N GLU A 213 -1.50 -20.27 38.88
CA GLU A 213 -1.98 -21.02 40.07
C GLU A 213 -3.30 -21.81 39.84
N GLY A 214 -3.58 -22.21 38.60
CA GLY A 214 -4.81 -22.89 38.20
C GLY A 214 -5.97 -21.97 37.77
N CYS A 215 -5.84 -20.66 37.94
CA CYS A 215 -6.81 -19.66 37.46
C CYS A 215 -6.93 -19.63 35.94
N VAL A 216 -8.07 -19.14 35.44
CA VAL A 216 -8.34 -19.10 33.99
C VAL A 216 -7.45 -18.10 33.26
N ALA A 217 -7.15 -16.98 33.92
CA ALA A 217 -6.40 -15.86 33.37
C ALA A 217 -5.79 -14.98 34.47
N CYS A 218 -4.83 -14.16 34.05
CA CYS A 218 -4.33 -12.99 34.76
C CYS A 218 -4.52 -11.76 33.86
N VAL A 219 -5.08 -10.68 34.41
CA VAL A 219 -5.37 -9.44 33.68
C VAL A 219 -4.35 -8.37 34.05
N LEU A 220 -3.75 -7.69 33.07
CA LEU A 220 -2.96 -6.49 33.35
C LEU A 220 -3.91 -5.34 33.73
N VAL A 221 -3.63 -4.70 34.86
CA VAL A 221 -4.45 -3.59 35.38
C VAL A 221 -3.59 -2.38 35.72
N ASP A 222 -4.15 -1.18 35.54
CA ASP A 222 -3.56 0.08 36.01
C ASP A 222 -4.45 0.66 37.12
N ALA A 223 -3.86 0.88 38.30
CA ALA A 223 -4.51 1.39 39.50
C ALA A 223 -4.14 2.87 39.81
N ASP A 224 -3.41 3.55 38.91
CA ASP A 224 -3.01 4.94 39.06
C ASP A 224 -4.23 5.87 39.08
N LYS A 225 -4.51 6.40 40.28
CA LYS A 225 -5.68 7.23 40.60
C LYS A 225 -5.76 8.52 39.79
N ASP A 226 -4.66 9.01 39.23
CA ASP A 226 -4.68 10.19 38.38
C ASP A 226 -5.03 9.83 36.92
N LYS A 227 -4.57 8.68 36.41
CA LYS A 227 -5.06 8.09 35.14
C LYS A 227 -6.52 7.64 35.20
N LEU A 228 -7.04 7.28 36.39
CA LEU A 228 -8.46 6.89 36.56
C LEU A 228 -9.45 8.07 36.40
N ARG A 229 -8.99 9.31 36.21
CA ARG A 229 -9.84 10.49 35.99
C ARG A 229 -10.12 10.72 34.51
N GLY A 230 -11.38 10.98 34.15
CA GLY A 230 -11.74 11.34 32.77
C GLY A 230 -11.69 10.18 31.76
N LEU A 231 -11.63 8.93 32.24
CA LEU A 231 -11.60 7.72 31.42
C LEU A 231 -12.70 7.71 30.32
N PRO A 232 -12.39 7.23 29.11
CA PRO A 232 -13.37 7.14 28.04
C PRO A 232 -14.47 6.11 28.39
N PRO A 233 -15.68 6.21 27.79
CA PRO A 233 -16.78 5.26 28.04
C PRO A 233 -16.45 3.80 27.68
N THR A 234 -15.39 3.58 26.90
CA THR A 234 -14.83 2.29 26.49
C THR A 234 -13.96 1.62 27.54
N ALA A 235 -13.44 2.36 28.53
CA ALA A 235 -12.52 1.84 29.52
C ALA A 235 -13.11 0.65 30.31
N GLY A 236 -12.43 -0.49 30.28
CA GLY A 236 -12.76 -1.64 31.10
C GLY A 236 -12.33 -1.40 32.55
N LYS A 237 -13.24 -1.64 33.50
CA LYS A 237 -13.02 -1.37 34.93
C LYS A 237 -12.91 -2.66 35.69
N VAL A 238 -12.12 -2.66 36.76
CA VAL A 238 -11.81 -3.84 37.57
C VAL A 238 -12.05 -3.54 39.05
N LEU A 239 -12.83 -4.40 39.71
CA LEU A 239 -12.96 -4.44 41.16
C LEU A 239 -12.08 -5.57 41.69
N LEU A 240 -11.14 -5.24 42.56
CA LEU A 240 -10.08 -6.13 43.04
C LEU A 240 -10.45 -6.78 44.39
N ASP A 241 -9.75 -7.85 44.71
CA ASP A 241 -9.69 -8.46 46.03
C ASP A 241 -8.22 -8.46 46.51
N SER A 242 -7.77 -7.33 47.03
CA SER A 242 -6.40 -7.13 47.49
C SER A 242 -5.96 -8.11 48.60
N ALA A 243 -6.91 -8.78 49.27
CA ALA A 243 -6.61 -9.81 50.27
C ALA A 243 -6.29 -11.18 49.67
N SER A 244 -6.61 -11.42 48.39
CA SER A 244 -6.37 -12.71 47.71
C SER A 244 -5.65 -12.61 46.35
N GLY A 245 -5.31 -11.39 45.89
CA GLY A 245 -4.66 -11.16 44.59
C GLY A 245 -5.57 -11.48 43.39
N ASN A 246 -6.89 -11.50 43.60
CA ASN A 246 -7.87 -11.88 42.59
C ASN A 246 -8.74 -10.69 42.16
N ILE A 247 -9.38 -10.81 41.00
CA ILE A 247 -10.41 -9.90 40.52
C ILE A 247 -11.78 -10.37 41.03
N ARG A 248 -12.51 -9.49 41.72
CA ARG A 248 -13.91 -9.71 42.10
C ARG A 248 -14.85 -9.55 40.93
N LYS A 249 -14.63 -8.56 40.07
CA LYS A 249 -15.46 -8.30 38.89
C LYS A 249 -14.73 -7.43 37.88
N ILE A 250 -14.95 -7.67 36.59
CA ILE A 250 -14.42 -6.86 35.49
C ILE A 250 -15.56 -6.39 34.57
N GLY A 251 -15.43 -5.21 33.95
CA GLY A 251 -16.31 -4.73 32.88
C GLY A 251 -16.60 -3.23 32.91
N ARG A 252 -16.92 -2.67 31.73
CA ARG A 252 -17.13 -1.21 31.50
C ARG A 252 -18.23 -0.58 32.39
N GLY A 253 -19.27 -1.36 32.70
CA GLY A 253 -20.45 -0.90 33.46
C GLY A 253 -20.29 -0.80 34.99
N LEU A 254 -19.09 -0.98 35.54
CA LEU A 254 -18.89 -0.88 36.99
C LEU A 254 -18.98 0.57 37.49
N LYS A 255 -19.73 0.78 38.58
CA LYS A 255 -19.85 2.05 39.32
C LYS A 255 -18.78 2.22 40.40
N GLN A 256 -18.35 1.10 40.99
CA GLN A 256 -17.26 1.00 41.96
C GLN A 256 -16.23 0.05 41.35
N PHE A 257 -14.98 0.48 41.34
CA PHE A 257 -13.83 -0.19 40.75
C PHE A 257 -12.56 0.39 41.38
N ASP A 258 -11.49 -0.39 41.40
CA ASP A 258 -10.21 -0.04 42.03
C ASP A 258 -9.12 0.23 40.98
N ALA A 259 -9.27 -0.35 39.78
CA ALA A 259 -8.33 -0.24 38.66
C ALA A 259 -9.07 -0.28 37.30
N ILE A 260 -8.36 0.01 36.20
CA ILE A 260 -8.79 -0.29 34.82
C ILE A 260 -8.08 -1.53 34.29
N ASP A 261 -8.68 -2.23 33.33
CA ASP A 261 -7.92 -3.17 32.49
C ASP A 261 -7.09 -2.39 31.46
N ALA A 262 -5.88 -2.86 31.22
CA ALA A 262 -4.91 -2.20 30.34
C ALA A 262 -4.76 -2.94 29.00
N GLY A 263 -5.74 -3.75 28.56
CA GLY A 263 -5.72 -4.39 27.24
C GLY A 263 -4.79 -5.62 27.04
N LEU A 264 -4.02 -6.03 28.06
CA LEU A 264 -3.15 -7.22 28.01
C LEU A 264 -3.61 -8.31 29.00
N PHE A 265 -3.67 -9.57 28.55
CA PHE A 265 -4.20 -10.68 29.34
C PHE A 265 -3.36 -11.95 29.15
N LEU A 266 -2.96 -12.63 30.22
CA LEU A 266 -2.47 -14.01 30.15
C LEU A 266 -3.66 -14.95 30.37
N THR A 267 -3.87 -15.97 29.52
CA THR A 267 -5.01 -16.89 29.67
C THR A 267 -4.71 -18.34 29.30
N THR A 268 -5.55 -19.24 29.79
CA THR A 268 -5.59 -20.67 29.41
C THR A 268 -6.66 -20.92 28.35
N GLY A 269 -6.53 -22.02 27.59
CA GLY A 269 -7.54 -22.46 26.63
C GLY A 269 -8.95 -22.69 27.21
N ARG A 270 -9.12 -22.74 28.55
CA ARG A 270 -10.44 -22.75 29.20
C ARG A 270 -11.28 -21.53 28.86
N LEU A 271 -10.67 -20.39 28.52
CA LEU A 271 -11.38 -19.19 28.08
C LEU A 271 -12.33 -19.48 26.90
N PHE A 272 -11.91 -20.31 25.94
CA PHE A 272 -12.72 -20.62 24.76
C PHE A 272 -14.05 -21.27 25.11
N ALA A 273 -14.13 -22.07 26.18
CA ALA A 273 -15.39 -22.67 26.64
C ALA A 273 -16.42 -21.61 27.08
N ALA A 274 -15.99 -20.53 27.74
CA ALA A 274 -16.90 -19.44 28.11
C ALA A 274 -17.26 -18.52 26.94
N LEU A 275 -16.33 -18.32 25.99
CA LEU A 275 -16.62 -17.63 24.74
C LEU A 275 -17.67 -18.40 23.92
N GLU A 276 -17.58 -19.73 23.89
CA GLU A 276 -18.54 -20.62 23.24
C GLU A 276 -19.91 -20.60 23.92
N MET A 277 -19.97 -20.74 25.26
CA MET A 277 -21.22 -20.61 26.03
C MET A 277 -21.92 -19.26 25.76
N LEU A 278 -21.19 -18.14 25.84
CA LEU A 278 -21.76 -16.82 25.58
C LEU A 278 -22.19 -16.63 24.11
N ALA A 279 -21.53 -17.30 23.16
CA ALA A 279 -21.89 -17.26 21.74
C ALA A 279 -23.19 -18.01 21.41
N TYR A 280 -23.61 -18.97 22.24
CA TYR A 280 -24.94 -19.57 22.21
C TYR A 280 -26.01 -18.69 22.87
N GLU A 281 -25.68 -17.98 23.95
CA GLU A 281 -26.64 -17.13 24.68
C GLU A 281 -26.97 -15.81 23.95
N LYS A 282 -25.97 -15.16 23.33
CA LYS A 282 -26.13 -13.82 22.77
C LYS A 282 -25.21 -13.53 21.57
N PRO A 283 -25.65 -12.69 20.61
CA PRO A 283 -24.88 -12.40 19.40
C PRO A 283 -23.63 -11.53 19.66
N LYS A 284 -23.64 -10.72 20.74
CA LYS A 284 -22.53 -9.83 21.11
C LYS A 284 -22.27 -9.92 22.62
N PHE A 285 -20.99 -10.00 22.98
CA PHE A 285 -20.48 -10.04 24.34
C PHE A 285 -19.02 -9.54 24.36
N SER A 286 -18.50 -9.27 25.55
CA SER A 286 -17.15 -8.77 25.81
C SER A 286 -16.24 -9.83 26.45
N LEU A 287 -14.93 -9.65 26.36
CA LEU A 287 -13.95 -10.53 27.02
C LEU A 287 -14.13 -10.50 28.54
N ALA A 288 -14.42 -9.32 29.09
CA ALA A 288 -14.78 -9.15 30.50
C ALA A 288 -15.98 -10.03 30.92
N GLU A 289 -17.01 -10.19 30.08
CA GLU A 289 -18.13 -11.10 30.38
C GLU A 289 -17.68 -12.56 30.40
N ALA A 290 -16.85 -13.00 29.44
CA ALA A 290 -16.32 -14.36 29.41
C ALA A 290 -15.42 -14.68 30.64
N LEU A 291 -14.57 -13.73 31.04
CA LEU A 291 -13.77 -13.84 32.26
C LEU A 291 -14.65 -13.91 33.51
N ASN A 292 -15.75 -13.13 33.58
CA ASN A 292 -16.70 -13.20 34.70
C ASN A 292 -17.46 -14.53 34.79
N VAL A 293 -17.68 -15.24 33.67
CA VAL A 293 -18.32 -16.57 33.66
C VAL A 293 -17.45 -17.62 34.34
N LEU A 294 -16.12 -17.60 34.11
CA LEU A 294 -15.20 -18.62 34.65
C LEU A 294 -14.60 -18.26 36.01
N ARG A 295 -14.55 -16.98 36.36
CA ARG A 295 -14.05 -16.46 37.65
C ARG A 295 -14.60 -17.22 38.88
N PRO A 296 -15.90 -17.56 39.01
CA PRO A 296 -16.40 -18.27 40.21
C PRO A 296 -15.88 -19.71 40.35
N SER A 297 -15.52 -20.36 39.24
CA SER A 297 -15.09 -21.77 39.23
C SER A 297 -13.58 -21.95 39.22
N TYR A 298 -12.84 -21.00 38.65
CA TYR A 298 -11.38 -21.10 38.47
C TYR A 298 -10.60 -19.96 39.15
N GLY A 299 -11.24 -18.84 39.50
CA GLY A 299 -10.54 -17.62 39.90
C GLY A 299 -9.97 -16.85 38.70
N LEU A 300 -9.65 -15.57 38.94
CA LEU A 300 -9.14 -14.63 37.96
C LEU A 300 -8.12 -13.74 38.67
N LYS A 301 -6.85 -13.79 38.26
CA LYS A 301 -5.75 -13.02 38.86
C LYS A 301 -5.61 -11.65 38.20
N TYR A 302 -4.83 -10.76 38.80
CA TYR A 302 -4.37 -9.52 38.17
C TYR A 302 -2.87 -9.32 38.37
N LEU A 303 -2.27 -8.53 37.47
CA LEU A 303 -0.91 -8.00 37.57
C LEU A 303 -1.00 -6.49 37.39
N GLU A 304 -0.38 -5.72 38.29
CA GLU A 304 -0.34 -4.26 38.17
C GLU A 304 0.76 -3.80 37.19
N THR A 305 0.53 -2.69 36.50
CA THR A 305 1.55 -2.02 35.67
C THR A 305 2.72 -1.50 36.51
N ASN A 306 2.54 -1.26 37.80
CA ASN A 306 3.56 -0.77 38.75
C ASN A 306 4.25 0.55 38.31
N GLY A 307 3.58 1.35 37.47
CA GLY A 307 4.11 2.60 36.93
C GLY A 307 4.88 2.47 35.62
N ASP A 308 5.10 1.25 35.11
CA ASP A 308 5.69 1.04 33.79
C ASP A 308 4.83 1.67 32.68
N ALA A 309 5.49 2.16 31.64
CA ALA A 309 4.84 2.87 30.55
C ALA A 309 3.97 1.94 29.69
N TRP A 310 2.76 2.39 29.39
CA TRP A 310 1.88 1.82 28.38
C TRP A 310 0.99 2.91 27.79
N LEU A 311 0.62 2.73 26.51
CA LEU A 311 -0.14 3.69 25.71
C LEU A 311 -1.34 2.98 25.08
N SER A 312 -2.39 3.74 24.76
CA SER A 312 -3.64 3.20 24.21
C SER A 312 -4.29 4.20 23.24
N VAL A 313 -4.64 3.73 22.05
CA VAL A 313 -5.17 4.52 20.93
C VAL A 313 -6.64 4.17 20.68
N GLU A 314 -7.47 4.24 21.72
CA GLU A 314 -8.92 3.98 21.57
C GLU A 314 -9.65 5.12 20.85
N THR A 315 -9.22 6.37 21.05
CA THR A 315 -9.90 7.60 20.60
C THR A 315 -8.91 8.61 20.00
N GLN A 316 -9.41 9.55 19.17
CA GLN A 316 -8.57 10.60 18.57
C GLN A 316 -7.88 11.46 19.64
N ALA A 317 -8.60 11.82 20.71
CA ALA A 317 -8.02 12.60 21.81
C ALA A 317 -6.86 11.89 22.54
N GLN A 318 -6.83 10.55 22.56
CA GLN A 318 -5.67 9.81 23.07
C GLN A 318 -4.50 9.83 22.08
N LEU A 319 -4.76 9.69 20.78
CA LEU A 319 -3.73 9.81 19.74
C LEU A 319 -3.08 11.20 19.78
N ASP A 320 -3.90 12.26 19.80
CA ASP A 320 -3.45 13.65 19.87
C ASP A 320 -2.60 13.89 21.12
N ALA A 321 -3.01 13.34 22.28
CA ALA A 321 -2.27 13.45 23.53
C ALA A 321 -0.95 12.65 23.54
N ILE A 322 -0.90 11.49 22.88
CA ILE A 322 0.34 10.70 22.71
C ILE A 322 1.33 11.48 21.83
N MET A 323 0.86 12.05 20.71
CA MET A 323 1.69 12.82 19.79
C MET A 323 2.16 14.15 20.39
N ALA A 324 1.28 14.89 21.09
CA ALA A 324 1.61 16.20 21.65
C ALA A 324 2.60 16.14 22.82
N ASN A 325 2.64 15.02 23.56
CA ASN A 325 3.55 14.82 24.69
C ASN A 325 4.76 13.93 24.34
N ASP A 326 4.92 13.53 23.07
CA ASP A 326 5.89 12.53 22.60
C ASP A 326 5.96 11.29 23.52
N SER A 327 4.79 10.75 23.90
CA SER A 327 4.72 9.70 24.94
C SER A 327 5.41 8.40 24.53
N ILE A 328 5.73 8.23 23.24
CA ILE A 328 6.49 7.09 22.70
C ILE A 328 7.91 7.09 23.28
N SER A 329 8.52 8.26 23.47
CA SER A 329 9.84 8.43 24.09
C SER A 329 9.91 7.96 25.55
N SER A 330 8.75 7.79 26.21
CA SER A 330 8.66 7.29 27.60
C SER A 330 8.69 5.76 27.73
N LEU A 331 8.52 5.03 26.62
CA LEU A 331 8.76 3.59 26.55
C LEU A 331 10.27 3.33 26.56
N SER A 332 10.73 2.22 27.17
CA SER A 332 12.18 1.95 27.20
C SER A 332 12.79 1.95 25.79
N PRO A 333 13.92 2.65 25.59
CA PRO A 333 14.46 2.88 24.25
C PRO A 333 14.80 1.56 23.57
N TRP A 334 14.45 1.50 22.30
CA TRP A 334 14.64 0.33 21.47
C TRP A 334 16.14 0.19 21.14
N PRO A 335 16.79 -0.96 21.41
CA PRO A 335 18.22 -1.15 21.08
C PRO A 335 18.47 -1.31 19.56
N VAL A 336 17.48 -1.03 18.71
CA VAL A 336 17.54 -1.16 17.25
C VAL A 336 16.86 0.05 16.61
N PHE A 337 17.67 0.97 16.09
CA PHE A 337 17.20 2.10 15.27
C PHE A 337 17.37 1.74 13.79
N VAL A 338 16.26 1.56 13.07
CA VAL A 338 16.27 1.32 11.62
C VAL A 338 16.06 2.65 10.90
N ALA A 339 17.16 3.28 10.48
CA ALA A 339 17.11 4.51 9.72
C ALA A 339 16.38 4.31 8.38
N LYS A 340 15.36 5.14 8.11
CA LYS A 340 14.85 5.34 6.74
C LYS A 340 15.81 6.31 6.03
N ASP A 341 16.24 5.97 4.81
CA ASP A 341 17.16 6.82 4.05
C ASP A 341 16.53 8.24 3.81
N PRO A 342 17.28 9.33 4.07
CA PRO A 342 16.81 10.68 3.76
C PRO A 342 16.69 10.88 2.24
N SER A 343 15.65 11.60 1.84
CA SER A 343 15.22 11.67 0.43
C SER A 343 15.72 12.92 -0.29
N GLU A 344 16.90 12.88 -0.90
CA GLU A 344 17.26 13.92 -1.88
C GLU A 344 18.10 13.41 -3.08
N LYS A 345 18.05 14.16 -4.18
CA LYS A 345 18.50 13.75 -5.53
C LYS A 345 19.73 14.55 -5.97
N VAL A 346 20.83 13.87 -6.28
CA VAL A 346 21.98 14.44 -7.01
C VAL A 346 22.42 13.45 -8.12
N PRO A 347 22.74 13.90 -9.36
CA PRO A 347 22.80 13.02 -10.52
C PRO A 347 24.11 12.26 -10.68
N SER A 348 24.03 11.04 -11.22
CA SER A 348 25.14 10.12 -11.41
C SER A 348 25.61 10.03 -12.87
N GLY A 349 26.87 9.63 -13.05
CA GLY A 349 27.45 9.21 -14.32
C GLY A 349 28.82 8.56 -14.09
N SER A 350 28.92 7.23 -14.24
CA SER A 350 30.19 6.48 -14.15
C SER A 350 30.29 5.34 -13.09
N MET A 351 30.24 4.04 -13.49
CA MET A 351 30.94 2.85 -12.90
C MET A 351 30.17 1.80 -12.03
N THR A 352 29.76 0.66 -12.62
CA THR A 352 29.82 -0.73 -12.06
C THR A 352 29.20 -1.14 -10.69
N PRO A 353 28.58 -2.35 -10.59
CA PRO A 353 27.99 -2.85 -9.34
C PRO A 353 29.02 -3.53 -8.40
N GLY A 354 29.08 -3.10 -7.13
CA GLY A 354 29.81 -3.82 -6.09
C GLY A 354 30.20 -2.96 -4.86
N GLY A 355 29.42 -3.06 -3.78
CA GLY A 355 29.75 -2.45 -2.48
C GLY A 355 28.94 -3.09 -1.36
N LYS A 356 29.59 -3.47 -0.26
CA LYS A 356 28.97 -4.10 0.93
C LYS A 356 28.76 -3.06 2.05
N ASN A 357 27.83 -3.36 2.95
CA ASN A 357 27.30 -2.45 3.99
C ASN A 357 28.37 -1.89 4.96
N VAL A 358 28.08 -0.73 5.57
CA VAL A 358 28.89 -0.07 6.62
C VAL A 358 28.22 -0.25 8.00
N PHE A 359 29.03 -0.40 9.05
CA PHE A 359 28.60 -0.58 10.45
C PHE A 359 29.26 0.47 11.36
N LEU A 360 28.56 0.91 12.42
CA LEU A 360 29.14 1.71 13.51
C LEU A 360 28.39 1.45 14.83
N ALA A 361 29.10 1.53 15.98
CA ALA A 361 28.58 1.46 17.34
C ALA A 361 29.53 2.17 18.34
N VAL A 362 29.02 2.85 19.37
CA VAL A 362 29.78 3.56 20.46
C VAL A 362 28.95 3.56 21.78
N SER A 363 29.57 3.67 22.97
CA SER A 363 29.05 3.28 24.32
C SER A 363 29.40 4.22 25.48
N ALA A 364 28.71 4.04 26.61
CA ALA A 364 29.11 4.50 27.93
C ALA A 364 28.83 3.44 29.02
N ALA A 365 29.53 3.56 30.16
CA ALA A 365 29.81 2.47 31.12
C ALA A 365 28.60 1.81 31.83
N ASP A 366 28.85 0.54 32.22
CA ASP A 366 28.13 -0.30 33.20
C ASP A 366 26.74 -0.84 32.79
N ASP A 367 26.70 -1.91 31.96
CA ASP A 367 26.35 -3.29 32.41
C ASP A 367 26.28 -4.34 31.27
N ASP A 368 26.68 -5.58 31.60
CA ASP A 368 26.92 -6.77 30.76
C ASP A 368 26.01 -7.01 29.52
N SER A 369 26.42 -6.52 28.35
CA SER A 369 25.78 -6.81 27.05
C SER A 369 26.78 -7.31 25.99
N MET A 370 27.01 -8.63 25.93
CA MET A 370 27.97 -9.25 24.98
C MET A 370 27.30 -9.84 23.75
N LEU A 371 27.60 -9.29 22.57
CA LEU A 371 27.25 -9.89 21.26
C LEU A 371 28.11 -11.14 20.97
N ARG A 372 27.50 -12.22 20.47
CA ARG A 372 28.22 -13.39 19.93
C ARG A 372 27.72 -13.72 18.52
N ALA A 373 28.68 -14.00 17.62
CA ALA A 373 28.39 -14.54 16.29
C ALA A 373 28.03 -16.04 16.37
N VAL A 374 27.08 -16.48 15.56
CA VAL A 374 26.68 -17.91 15.49
C VAL A 374 27.44 -18.62 14.37
N ASP A 375 28.49 -19.32 14.79
CA ASP A 375 29.04 -20.56 14.22
C ASP A 375 29.40 -20.60 12.71
N ALA A 376 30.42 -19.82 12.32
CA ALA A 376 31.13 -20.00 11.05
C ALA A 376 32.35 -20.94 11.22
N HIS A 377 32.13 -22.24 11.07
CA HIS A 377 33.18 -23.25 11.15
C HIS A 377 34.20 -23.14 9.98
N VAL A 378 35.51 -23.08 10.33
CA VAL A 378 36.70 -23.56 9.57
C VAL A 378 37.49 -22.58 8.65
N ARG A 379 38.74 -22.27 9.08
CA ARG A 379 39.98 -21.87 8.31
C ARG A 379 40.05 -20.46 7.67
N GLN A 380 41.21 -19.78 7.62
CA GLN A 380 42.51 -19.89 8.30
C GLN A 380 43.27 -18.55 8.09
N SER A 381 44.15 -18.13 9.01
CA SER A 381 44.74 -16.78 9.00
C SER A 381 46.01 -16.59 8.16
N THR A 382 46.20 -15.38 7.63
CA THR A 382 47.50 -14.65 7.63
C THR A 382 47.35 -13.19 7.18
N ASP A 383 47.99 -12.30 7.95
CA ASP A 383 48.38 -10.90 7.68
C ASP A 383 47.32 -9.76 7.69
N VAL A 384 47.75 -8.64 8.26
CA VAL A 384 46.95 -7.54 8.87
C VAL A 384 46.89 -6.31 7.96
N PHE A 385 45.84 -5.47 8.08
CA PHE A 385 45.84 -4.11 7.56
C PHE A 385 45.17 -3.07 8.48
N GLU A 386 45.77 -1.88 8.57
CA GLU A 386 45.25 -0.70 9.28
C GLU A 386 44.77 0.36 8.27
N GLY A 387 43.50 0.79 8.34
CA GLY A 387 43.01 1.95 7.59
C GLY A 387 41.52 1.90 7.20
N PHE A 388 40.98 3.06 6.81
CA PHE A 388 39.56 3.27 6.43
C PHE A 388 39.49 4.11 5.14
N VAL A 389 38.59 3.80 4.18
CA VAL A 389 38.47 4.54 2.89
C VAL A 389 37.02 4.60 2.36
N VAL A 390 36.31 5.72 2.57
CA VAL A 390 34.97 5.93 2.00
C VAL A 390 35.01 5.81 0.47
N GLY A 391 34.08 5.05 -0.12
CA GLY A 391 34.05 4.78 -1.56
C GLY A 391 33.02 5.62 -2.32
N VAL A 392 33.35 6.02 -3.55
CA VAL A 392 32.35 6.47 -4.53
C VAL A 392 32.67 5.86 -5.90
N ASN A 393 31.77 5.01 -6.39
CA ASN A 393 31.07 5.19 -7.67
C ASN A 393 30.23 3.93 -8.01
N GLN A 394 28.88 4.05 -8.01
CA GLN A 394 28.09 3.75 -9.22
C GLN A 394 26.89 2.77 -9.14
N LEU A 395 26.85 1.79 -10.07
CA LEU A 395 25.71 1.63 -10.99
C LEU A 395 24.71 0.45 -10.79
N GLN A 396 23.44 0.74 -11.16
CA GLN A 396 22.36 -0.02 -11.89
C GLN A 396 22.28 -1.58 -11.81
N GLU A 397 21.12 -2.26 -11.77
CA GLU A 397 19.70 -1.97 -12.13
C GLU A 397 18.71 -2.76 -11.24
N VAL A 398 17.45 -2.31 -11.02
CA VAL A 398 16.22 -3.14 -10.81
C VAL A 398 14.96 -2.37 -11.28
N ASP A 399 13.94 -3.11 -11.73
CA ASP A 399 12.74 -2.70 -12.49
C ASP A 399 11.63 -1.85 -11.81
N GLU A 400 11.14 -0.89 -12.60
CA GLU A 400 9.75 -0.53 -12.97
C GLU A 400 8.50 -0.86 -12.09
N GLY A 401 8.58 -1.02 -10.77
CA GLY A 401 7.39 -1.27 -9.93
C GLY A 401 6.35 -0.12 -9.87
N VAL A 402 6.72 1.04 -9.28
CA VAL A 402 5.77 2.13 -8.94
C VAL A 402 6.03 3.38 -9.79
N ALA A 403 4.95 4.03 -10.26
CA ALA A 403 5.05 5.29 -10.99
C ALA A 403 5.57 6.40 -10.07
N THR A 404 6.77 6.90 -10.34
CA THR A 404 7.36 8.08 -9.68
C THR A 404 6.59 9.35 -10.06
N ILE A 405 5.51 9.64 -9.32
CA ILE A 405 4.79 10.92 -9.45
C ILE A 405 5.68 12.02 -8.86
N ASN A 406 6.24 12.87 -9.72
CA ASN A 406 7.16 13.93 -9.31
C ASN A 406 6.44 14.93 -8.39
N VAL A 407 7.00 15.19 -7.21
CA VAL A 407 6.57 16.34 -6.39
C VAL A 407 6.93 17.61 -7.17
N LYS A 408 5.92 18.45 -7.44
CA LYS A 408 6.07 19.68 -8.23
C LYS A 408 6.23 20.92 -7.35
N ASP A 409 5.44 20.95 -6.29
CA ASP A 409 5.22 22.13 -5.46
C ASP A 409 4.77 21.66 -4.08
N ILE A 410 5.26 22.32 -3.05
CA ILE A 410 5.01 22.01 -1.65
C ILE A 410 4.57 23.33 -1.02
N ALA A 411 3.25 23.51 -0.92
CA ALA A 411 2.69 24.69 -0.30
C ALA A 411 2.47 24.44 1.20
N VAL A 412 2.73 25.44 2.02
CA VAL A 412 2.54 25.40 3.46
C VAL A 412 1.44 26.41 3.79
N GLU A 413 0.28 25.93 4.23
CA GLU A 413 -0.85 26.79 4.63
C GLU A 413 -1.04 26.74 6.14
N THR A 414 -1.13 27.91 6.79
CA THR A 414 -1.52 28.05 8.19
C THR A 414 -3.03 28.26 8.29
N VAL A 415 -3.76 27.29 8.81
CA VAL A 415 -5.22 27.37 8.99
C VAL A 415 -5.53 27.80 10.42
N GLU A 416 -6.07 29.00 10.59
CA GLU A 416 -6.52 29.50 11.90
C GLU A 416 -7.90 28.92 12.25
N LEU A 417 -7.93 28.03 13.22
CA LEU A 417 -9.14 27.40 13.73
C LEU A 417 -9.98 28.40 14.57
N ARG A 418 -11.29 28.12 14.71
CA ARG A 418 -12.24 28.97 15.46
C ARG A 418 -11.91 29.19 16.96
N ASN A 419 -11.00 28.41 17.51
CA ASN A 419 -10.48 28.50 18.88
C ASN A 419 -9.20 29.39 19.00
N GLY A 420 -8.66 29.89 17.87
CA GLY A 420 -7.45 30.73 17.83
C GLY A 420 -6.12 29.97 17.73
N THR A 421 -6.13 28.65 17.48
CA THR A 421 -4.90 27.89 17.20
C THR A 421 -4.65 27.81 15.69
N MET A 422 -3.39 27.93 15.26
CA MET A 422 -3.00 27.72 13.85
C MET A 422 -2.48 26.30 13.63
N GLU A 423 -3.16 25.55 12.76
CA GLU A 423 -2.65 24.30 12.16
C GLU A 423 -1.74 24.62 10.98
N LEU A 424 -0.72 23.79 10.75
CA LEU A 424 0.17 23.90 9.61
C LEU A 424 -0.09 22.72 8.67
N GLN A 425 -0.50 22.97 7.43
CA GLN A 425 -0.79 21.91 6.46
C GLN A 425 0.20 21.97 5.29
N LEU A 426 0.91 20.86 5.05
CA LEU A 426 1.79 20.63 3.91
C LEU A 426 0.97 20.09 2.73
N LEU A 427 0.63 20.97 1.80
CA LEU A 427 -0.05 20.64 0.54
C LEU A 427 0.98 20.22 -0.50
N VAL A 428 1.31 18.92 -0.51
CA VAL A 428 2.23 18.31 -1.49
C VAL A 428 1.50 18.08 -2.81
N LYS A 429 1.80 18.90 -3.82
CA LYS A 429 1.27 18.75 -5.18
C LYS A 429 2.15 17.79 -5.98
N ARG A 430 1.67 16.58 -6.20
CA ARG A 430 2.34 15.59 -7.06
C ARG A 430 1.84 15.72 -8.51
N GLN A 431 2.77 15.76 -9.46
CA GLN A 431 2.52 15.84 -10.90
C GLN A 431 2.94 14.56 -11.64
N VAL A 432 2.12 14.12 -12.59
CA VAL A 432 2.42 13.00 -13.50
C VAL A 432 3.80 13.17 -14.17
N PRO A 433 4.68 12.14 -14.17
CA PRO A 433 6.00 12.24 -14.78
C PRO A 433 5.92 12.28 -16.32
N PHE A 434 6.92 12.87 -16.96
CA PHE A 434 6.96 13.07 -18.42
C PHE A 434 6.79 11.76 -19.21
N ILE A 435 7.37 10.65 -18.73
CA ILE A 435 7.23 9.33 -19.35
C ILE A 435 5.76 8.88 -19.49
N GLY A 436 4.89 9.26 -18.55
CA GLY A 436 3.46 8.98 -18.63
C GLY A 436 2.83 9.64 -19.86
N TYR A 437 3.17 10.90 -20.15
CA TYR A 437 2.68 11.60 -21.34
C TYR A 437 3.26 11.03 -22.63
N VAL A 438 4.54 10.65 -22.63
CA VAL A 438 5.17 9.99 -23.79
C VAL A 438 4.46 8.68 -24.13
N LEU A 439 4.22 7.83 -23.12
CA LEU A 439 3.49 6.57 -23.30
C LEU A 439 2.03 6.79 -23.74
N LEU A 440 1.34 7.78 -23.17
CA LEU A 440 -0.05 8.14 -23.54
C LEU A 440 -0.14 8.58 -25.01
N MET A 441 0.78 9.45 -25.45
CA MET A 441 0.83 9.91 -26.84
C MET A 441 1.27 8.80 -27.78
N ALA A 442 2.25 7.96 -27.42
CA ALA A 442 2.66 6.81 -28.23
C ALA A 442 1.52 5.81 -28.43
N ALA A 443 0.74 5.54 -27.38
CA ALA A 443 -0.45 4.69 -27.46
C ALA A 443 -1.50 5.30 -28.40
N LEU A 444 -1.80 6.60 -28.23
CA LEU A 444 -2.74 7.34 -29.07
C LEU A 444 -2.32 7.37 -30.56
N PHE A 445 -1.06 7.66 -30.86
CA PHE A 445 -0.55 7.71 -32.24
C PHE A 445 -0.59 6.33 -32.91
N THR A 446 -0.19 5.28 -32.20
CA THR A 446 -0.18 3.92 -32.78
C THR A 446 -1.58 3.34 -32.95
N ILE A 447 -2.49 3.52 -31.98
CA ILE A 447 -3.88 3.07 -32.12
C ILE A 447 -4.63 3.82 -33.23
N SER A 448 -4.41 5.14 -33.39
CA SER A 448 -5.04 5.94 -34.45
C SER A 448 -4.65 5.45 -35.86
N SER A 449 -3.45 4.88 -36.02
CA SER A 449 -3.00 4.29 -37.28
C SER A 449 -3.66 2.94 -37.62
N MET A 450 -4.39 2.32 -36.68
CA MET A 450 -4.98 0.99 -36.85
C MET A 450 -6.05 0.95 -37.95
N GLY A 451 -6.85 2.01 -38.12
CA GLY A 451 -7.86 2.08 -39.18
C GLY A 451 -7.25 1.92 -40.57
N ALA A 452 -6.27 2.77 -40.89
CA ALA A 452 -5.53 2.71 -42.15
C ALA A 452 -4.82 1.36 -42.37
N ALA A 453 -4.31 0.72 -41.30
CA ALA A 453 -3.70 -0.61 -41.39
C ALA A 453 -4.75 -1.72 -41.69
N LEU A 454 -5.94 -1.62 -41.11
CA LEU A 454 -7.07 -2.52 -41.39
C LEU A 454 -7.63 -2.32 -42.81
N ASP A 455 -7.56 -1.12 -43.38
CA ASP A 455 -8.03 -0.84 -44.75
C ASP A 455 -7.10 -1.43 -45.84
N LEU A 456 -5.84 -1.72 -45.51
CA LEU A 456 -4.96 -2.52 -46.37
C LEU A 456 -5.46 -3.97 -46.48
N GLN A 457 -6.21 -4.48 -45.49
CA GLN A 457 -6.86 -5.80 -45.52
C GLN A 457 -8.19 -5.74 -46.30
N ARG A 458 -8.12 -5.37 -47.58
CA ARG A 458 -9.28 -5.29 -48.48
C ARG A 458 -9.96 -6.65 -48.67
N ASN A 459 -11.29 -6.64 -48.84
CA ASN A 459 -12.13 -7.83 -49.08
C ASN A 459 -12.13 -8.86 -47.93
N VAL A 460 -11.97 -8.42 -46.68
CA VAL A 460 -12.06 -9.27 -45.47
C VAL A 460 -13.15 -8.71 -44.56
N ASP A 461 -13.98 -9.57 -43.99
CA ASP A 461 -15.03 -9.17 -43.05
C ASP A 461 -14.45 -8.52 -41.77
N PRO A 462 -15.03 -7.44 -41.21
CA PRO A 462 -14.52 -6.77 -40.02
C PRO A 462 -14.35 -7.68 -38.79
N PHE A 463 -15.25 -8.65 -38.57
CA PHE A 463 -15.11 -9.61 -37.47
C PHE A 463 -14.01 -10.64 -37.75
N MET A 464 -13.78 -11.01 -39.01
CA MET A 464 -12.64 -11.85 -39.39
C MET A 464 -11.31 -11.11 -39.15
N LYS A 465 -11.22 -9.82 -39.50
CA LYS A 465 -10.05 -8.98 -39.15
C LYS A 465 -9.83 -8.92 -37.62
N LEU A 466 -10.90 -8.77 -36.83
CA LEU A 466 -10.79 -8.79 -35.37
C LEU A 466 -10.34 -10.15 -34.84
N PHE A 467 -10.80 -11.25 -35.43
CA PHE A 467 -10.36 -12.60 -35.07
C PHE A 467 -8.88 -12.83 -35.38
N TRP A 468 -8.40 -12.39 -36.55
CA TRP A 468 -6.98 -12.41 -36.92
C TRP A 468 -6.14 -11.60 -35.92
N ARG A 469 -6.50 -10.33 -35.67
CA ARG A 469 -5.84 -9.49 -34.66
C ARG A 469 -5.79 -10.17 -33.29
N THR A 470 -6.90 -10.76 -32.85
CA THR A 470 -7.01 -11.39 -31.52
C THR A 470 -6.13 -12.65 -31.43
N THR A 471 -6.17 -13.52 -32.44
CA THR A 471 -5.39 -14.77 -32.45
C THR A 471 -3.90 -14.56 -32.70
N ALA A 472 -3.54 -13.61 -33.57
CA ALA A 472 -2.15 -13.21 -33.77
C ALA A 472 -1.57 -12.49 -32.54
N SER A 473 -2.38 -11.69 -31.82
CA SER A 473 -1.96 -11.11 -30.53
C SER A 473 -1.76 -12.17 -29.47
N LEU A 474 -2.62 -13.18 -29.37
CA LEU A 474 -2.43 -14.29 -28.43
C LEU A 474 -1.08 -14.99 -28.62
N LEU A 475 -0.60 -15.17 -29.85
CA LEU A 475 0.72 -15.77 -30.12
C LEU A 475 1.90 -14.93 -29.59
N VAL A 476 1.73 -13.60 -29.47
CA VAL A 476 2.74 -12.71 -28.87
C VAL A 476 2.62 -12.68 -27.34
N PHE A 477 1.39 -12.66 -26.80
CA PHE A 477 1.16 -12.54 -25.36
C PHE A 477 1.29 -13.88 -24.59
N PHE A 478 1.07 -15.04 -25.22
CA PHE A 478 1.25 -16.35 -24.58
C PHE A 478 2.67 -16.60 -24.04
N PRO A 479 3.78 -16.38 -24.80
CA PRO A 479 5.12 -16.55 -24.25
C PRO A 479 5.45 -15.53 -23.16
N LEU A 480 4.95 -14.30 -23.26
CA LEU A 480 5.12 -13.27 -22.22
C LEU A 480 4.41 -13.65 -20.92
N ALA A 481 3.16 -14.12 -21.01
CA ALA A 481 2.42 -14.65 -19.86
C ALA A 481 3.07 -15.94 -19.30
N GLY A 482 3.67 -16.78 -20.15
CA GLY A 482 4.43 -17.95 -19.73
C GLY A 482 5.68 -17.59 -18.91
N ALA A 483 6.41 -16.55 -19.31
CA ALA A 483 7.52 -16.00 -18.54
C ALA A 483 7.04 -15.40 -17.22
N ALA A 484 6.00 -14.55 -17.24
CA ALA A 484 5.42 -13.99 -16.02
C ALA A 484 4.95 -15.07 -15.02
N LEU A 485 4.36 -16.17 -15.49
CA LEU A 485 3.99 -17.32 -14.65
C LEU A 485 5.18 -18.11 -14.11
N TYR A 486 6.31 -18.13 -14.83
CA TYR A 486 7.54 -18.78 -14.37
C TYR A 486 8.20 -17.97 -13.25
N ASP A 487 8.24 -16.64 -13.41
CA ASP A 487 8.89 -15.73 -12.45
C ASP A 487 8.02 -15.43 -11.22
N GLN A 488 6.70 -15.26 -11.39
CA GLN A 488 5.77 -14.83 -10.33
C GLN A 488 4.86 -15.95 -9.80
N GLY A 489 4.84 -17.12 -10.46
CA GLY A 489 3.94 -18.22 -10.15
C GLY A 489 2.51 -18.02 -10.65
N LEU A 490 1.61 -18.95 -10.28
CA LEU A 490 0.19 -18.86 -10.64
C LEU A 490 -0.51 -17.73 -9.85
N PRO A 491 -1.25 -16.82 -10.50
CA PRO A 491 -1.98 -15.76 -9.81
C PRO A 491 -3.07 -16.35 -8.89
N GLN A 492 -3.09 -15.91 -7.64
CA GLN A 492 -4.11 -16.31 -6.67
C GLN A 492 -5.42 -15.58 -6.95
N PHE A 493 -6.28 -16.19 -7.78
CA PHE A 493 -7.61 -15.66 -8.04
C PHE A 493 -8.51 -15.76 -6.80
N THR A 494 -8.61 -14.66 -6.05
CA THR A 494 -9.74 -14.45 -5.13
C THR A 494 -11.06 -14.40 -5.93
N THR A 495 -12.18 -14.75 -5.30
CA THR A 495 -13.51 -14.67 -5.95
C THR A 495 -13.81 -13.28 -6.52
N ARG A 496 -13.36 -12.23 -5.80
CA ARG A 496 -13.42 -10.83 -6.25
C ARG A 496 -12.65 -10.63 -7.56
N ASN A 497 -11.42 -11.12 -7.61
CA ASN A 497 -10.52 -10.87 -8.74
C ASN A 497 -10.92 -11.68 -9.96
N MET A 498 -11.42 -12.90 -9.77
CA MET A 498 -12.08 -13.67 -10.82
C MET A 498 -13.31 -12.95 -11.39
N PHE A 499 -14.17 -12.38 -10.54
CA PHE A 499 -15.33 -11.60 -10.98
C PHE A 499 -14.93 -10.32 -11.73
N LEU A 500 -13.94 -9.58 -11.21
CA LEU A 500 -13.40 -8.38 -11.87
C LEU A 500 -12.78 -8.71 -13.22
N PHE A 501 -12.01 -9.81 -13.32
CA PHE A 501 -11.37 -10.28 -14.55
C PHE A 501 -12.38 -10.75 -15.60
N LEU A 502 -13.40 -11.51 -15.20
CA LEU A 502 -14.50 -11.91 -16.08
C LEU A 502 -15.27 -10.69 -16.58
N THR A 503 -15.58 -9.74 -15.69
CA THR A 503 -16.23 -8.47 -16.04
C THR A 503 -15.38 -7.65 -17.01
N CYS A 504 -14.08 -7.52 -16.77
CA CYS A 504 -13.15 -6.81 -17.65
C CYS A 504 -13.10 -7.42 -19.05
N SER A 505 -12.93 -8.75 -19.11
CA SER A 505 -12.81 -9.50 -20.37
C SER A 505 -14.11 -9.45 -21.19
N LEU A 506 -15.27 -9.62 -20.53
CA LEU A 506 -16.57 -9.50 -21.19
C LEU A 506 -16.85 -8.07 -21.63
N SER A 507 -16.53 -7.06 -20.82
CA SER A 507 -16.75 -5.64 -21.16
C SER A 507 -15.89 -5.20 -22.35
N TYR A 508 -14.65 -5.68 -22.44
CA TYR A 508 -13.76 -5.45 -23.57
C TYR A 508 -14.28 -6.11 -24.86
N ALA A 509 -14.78 -7.35 -24.77
CA ALA A 509 -15.39 -8.02 -25.91
C ALA A 509 -16.65 -7.29 -26.39
N VAL A 510 -17.56 -6.92 -25.48
CA VAL A 510 -18.75 -6.11 -25.78
C VAL A 510 -18.35 -4.80 -26.47
N PHE A 511 -17.39 -4.05 -25.91
CA PHE A 511 -16.90 -2.80 -26.47
C PHE A 511 -16.46 -2.94 -27.94
N LEU A 512 -15.58 -3.90 -28.25
CA LEU A 512 -15.07 -4.05 -29.63
C LEU A 512 -16.11 -4.64 -30.60
N MET A 513 -16.89 -5.63 -30.16
CA MET A 513 -17.83 -6.33 -31.04
C MET A 513 -19.04 -5.45 -31.40
N THR A 514 -19.56 -4.68 -30.43
CA THR A 514 -20.66 -3.73 -30.69
C THR A 514 -20.20 -2.54 -31.52
N PHE A 515 -18.96 -2.09 -31.37
CA PHE A 515 -18.37 -1.05 -32.21
C PHE A 515 -18.18 -1.48 -33.67
N LEU A 516 -17.65 -2.70 -33.91
CA LEU A 516 -17.55 -3.22 -35.28
C LEU A 516 -18.93 -3.46 -35.91
N TRP A 517 -19.93 -3.87 -35.12
CA TRP A 517 -21.29 -4.00 -35.59
C TRP A 517 -21.92 -2.64 -35.93
N SER A 518 -21.71 -1.60 -35.11
CA SER A 518 -22.28 -0.28 -35.38
C SER A 518 -21.66 0.37 -36.63
N LEU A 519 -20.37 0.16 -36.91
CA LEU A 519 -19.72 0.62 -38.15
C LEU A 519 -20.36 0.09 -39.45
N SER A 520 -21.07 -1.04 -39.40
CA SER A 520 -21.82 -1.58 -40.56
C SER A 520 -23.33 -1.28 -40.51
N HIS A 521 -23.82 -0.65 -39.43
CA HIS A 521 -25.26 -0.43 -39.20
C HIS A 521 -25.65 1.03 -38.97
N THR A 522 -24.71 1.95 -38.76
CA THR A 522 -24.91 3.41 -38.76
C THR A 522 -23.71 4.08 -39.43
N SER A 523 -23.77 5.39 -39.65
CA SER A 523 -22.63 6.15 -40.18
C SER A 523 -21.39 6.03 -39.29
N ILE A 524 -20.19 6.03 -39.90
CA ILE A 524 -18.91 5.89 -39.21
C ILE A 524 -18.79 6.90 -38.06
N ASP A 525 -19.11 8.16 -38.33
CA ASP A 525 -19.08 9.25 -37.35
C ASP A 525 -19.97 8.98 -36.12
N HIS A 526 -21.21 8.55 -36.33
CA HIS A 526 -22.13 8.20 -35.25
C HIS A 526 -21.60 7.02 -34.43
N ALA A 527 -21.13 5.95 -35.10
CA ALA A 527 -20.55 4.79 -34.46
C ALA A 527 -19.37 5.17 -33.55
N TYR A 528 -18.46 6.02 -34.03
CA TYR A 528 -17.33 6.52 -33.24
C TYR A 528 -17.77 7.36 -32.04
N ILE A 529 -18.71 8.30 -32.19
CA ILE A 529 -19.11 9.19 -31.09
C ILE A 529 -19.88 8.42 -30.02
N PHE A 530 -20.89 7.64 -30.40
CA PHE A 530 -21.68 6.89 -29.43
C PHE A 530 -20.84 5.83 -28.71
N ASN A 531 -19.84 5.22 -29.35
CA ASN A 531 -18.93 4.27 -28.72
C ASN A 531 -17.86 4.93 -27.83
N ASN A 532 -17.39 6.14 -28.16
CA ASN A 532 -16.42 6.88 -27.33
C ASN A 532 -17.07 7.73 -26.22
N CYS A 533 -18.41 7.70 -26.06
CA CYS A 533 -19.13 8.32 -24.95
C CYS A 533 -18.78 7.75 -23.56
N HIS A 534 -17.86 6.78 -23.44
CA HIS A 534 -17.41 6.21 -22.17
C HIS A 534 -16.88 7.26 -21.17
N SER A 535 -16.30 8.37 -21.65
CA SER A 535 -15.86 9.48 -20.79
C SER A 535 -17.03 10.18 -20.10
N LEU A 536 -18.08 10.50 -20.86
CA LEU A 536 -19.33 11.06 -20.34
C LEU A 536 -20.01 10.10 -19.38
N LEU A 537 -20.06 8.81 -19.71
CA LEU A 537 -20.62 7.77 -18.82
C LEU A 537 -19.85 7.65 -17.50
N MET A 538 -18.52 7.81 -17.50
CA MET A 538 -17.72 7.87 -16.27
C MET A 538 -18.04 9.10 -15.41
N VAL A 539 -18.25 10.27 -16.02
CA VAL A 539 -18.66 11.50 -15.31
C VAL A 539 -20.06 11.33 -14.71
N VAL A 540 -21.04 10.95 -15.52
CA VAL A 540 -22.44 10.77 -15.09
C VAL A 540 -22.52 9.67 -14.02
N GLY A 541 -21.81 8.56 -14.18
CA GLY A 541 -21.75 7.49 -13.18
C GLY A 541 -21.19 7.93 -11.84
N ARG A 542 -20.18 8.82 -11.82
CA ARG A 542 -19.66 9.39 -10.56
C ARG A 542 -20.68 10.31 -9.90
N LEU A 543 -21.36 11.17 -10.67
CA LEU A 543 -22.41 12.06 -10.16
C LEU A 543 -23.60 11.28 -9.57
N LEU A 544 -24.08 10.24 -10.27
CA LEU A 544 -25.16 9.37 -9.80
C LEU A 544 -24.80 8.59 -8.53
N LEU A 545 -23.52 8.24 -8.35
CA LEU A 545 -22.98 7.62 -7.13
C LEU A 545 -22.65 8.63 -6.01
N GLY A 546 -23.04 9.90 -6.16
CA GLY A 546 -22.78 10.96 -5.16
C GLY A 546 -21.29 11.32 -4.99
N ARG A 547 -20.43 10.96 -5.96
CA ARG A 547 -19.00 11.22 -5.92
C ARG A 547 -18.66 12.54 -6.58
N TYR A 548 -17.74 13.28 -5.97
CA TYR A 548 -17.23 14.54 -6.53
C TYR A 548 -16.58 14.33 -7.90
N VAL A 549 -16.84 15.28 -8.81
CA VAL A 549 -16.21 15.45 -10.12
C VAL A 549 -15.77 16.90 -10.22
N SER A 550 -14.54 17.15 -10.68
CA SER A 550 -14.04 18.51 -10.89
C SER A 550 -14.88 19.23 -11.95
N GLN A 551 -15.12 20.54 -11.76
CA GLN A 551 -15.78 21.37 -12.78
C GLN A 551 -15.03 21.29 -14.13
N PHE A 552 -13.71 21.17 -14.10
CA PHE A 552 -12.89 21.00 -15.29
C PHE A 552 -13.01 19.58 -15.89
N GLU A 553 -13.09 18.52 -15.08
CA GLU A 553 -13.38 17.17 -15.60
C GLU A 553 -14.72 17.10 -16.34
N GLY A 554 -15.78 17.67 -15.74
CA GLY A 554 -17.11 17.70 -16.34
C GLY A 554 -17.16 18.57 -17.60
N LEU A 555 -16.63 19.80 -17.53
CA LEU A 555 -16.62 20.74 -18.65
C LEU A 555 -15.79 20.23 -19.83
N GLY A 556 -14.58 19.70 -19.58
CA GLY A 556 -13.71 19.18 -20.63
C GLY A 556 -14.28 17.95 -21.33
N THR A 557 -14.94 17.07 -20.57
CA THR A 557 -15.68 15.93 -21.13
C THR A 557 -16.85 16.39 -22.00
N ALA A 558 -17.63 17.39 -21.54
CA ALA A 558 -18.74 17.95 -22.32
C ALA A 558 -18.27 18.64 -23.61
N ILE A 559 -17.20 19.45 -23.54
CA ILE A 559 -16.58 20.09 -24.71
C ILE A 559 -16.07 19.03 -25.70
N GLY A 560 -15.45 17.95 -25.22
CA GLY A 560 -14.98 16.84 -26.06
C GLY A 560 -16.12 16.15 -26.83
N VAL A 561 -17.22 15.83 -26.15
CA VAL A 561 -18.41 15.23 -26.78
C VAL A 561 -19.09 16.19 -27.76
N ILE A 562 -19.19 17.49 -27.43
CA ILE A 562 -19.71 18.50 -28.37
C ILE A 562 -18.80 18.65 -29.59
N GLY A 563 -17.49 18.59 -29.40
CA GLY A 563 -16.51 18.58 -30.49
C GLY A 563 -16.70 17.39 -31.42
N GLY A 564 -16.89 16.18 -30.88
CA GLY A 564 -17.28 14.99 -31.66
C GLY A 564 -18.60 15.19 -32.40
N ALA A 565 -19.65 15.65 -31.71
CA ALA A 565 -20.94 15.92 -32.37
C ALA A 565 -20.83 16.94 -33.52
N LEU A 566 -19.90 17.90 -33.47
CA LEU A 566 -19.62 18.84 -34.55
C LEU A 566 -18.89 18.20 -35.74
N THR A 567 -18.07 17.16 -35.54
CA THR A 567 -17.36 16.54 -36.67
C THR A 567 -18.28 15.81 -37.64
N THR A 568 -19.47 15.36 -37.20
CA THR A 568 -20.45 14.64 -38.05
C THR A 568 -21.22 15.55 -39.01
N LEU A 569 -21.35 16.84 -38.66
CA LEU A 569 -22.27 17.75 -39.36
C LEU A 569 -21.79 18.11 -40.76
N ASP A 570 -20.47 18.14 -41.00
CA ASP A 570 -19.91 18.27 -42.35
C ASP A 570 -20.15 17.01 -43.18
N HIS A 571 -19.99 15.83 -42.56
CA HIS A 571 -20.14 14.56 -43.26
C HIS A 571 -21.59 14.38 -43.76
N GLN A 572 -22.59 14.77 -42.94
CA GLN A 572 -24.00 14.82 -43.36
C GLN A 572 -24.24 15.73 -44.59
N GLN A 573 -23.48 16.80 -44.79
CA GLN A 573 -23.61 17.64 -45.98
C GLN A 573 -23.05 16.95 -47.23
N SER A 574 -21.90 16.25 -47.11
CA SER A 574 -21.31 15.48 -48.22
C SER A 574 -22.07 14.21 -48.61
N VAL A 575 -22.81 13.59 -47.68
CA VAL A 575 -23.57 12.34 -47.91
C VAL A 575 -24.72 12.52 -48.93
N THR A 576 -25.16 13.74 -49.20
CA THR A 576 -26.23 14.01 -50.18
C THR A 576 -25.93 13.59 -51.63
N ASN A 577 -24.70 13.18 -51.97
CA ASN A 577 -24.28 12.93 -53.36
C ASN A 577 -23.62 11.56 -53.67
N ASN A 578 -23.45 10.63 -52.73
CA ASN A 578 -22.72 9.36 -52.99
C ASN A 578 -23.47 8.08 -52.55
N THR A 579 -23.63 7.14 -53.49
CA THR A 579 -24.51 5.95 -53.38
C THR A 579 -23.83 4.71 -52.79
N GLY A 580 -23.20 4.84 -51.61
CA GLY A 580 -22.49 3.71 -50.99
C GLY A 580 -22.14 3.86 -49.50
N VAL A 581 -22.69 4.86 -48.82
CA VAL A 581 -22.44 5.13 -47.40
C VAL A 581 -23.59 4.57 -46.56
N VAL A 582 -23.28 3.92 -45.43
CA VAL A 582 -24.30 3.41 -44.49
C VAL A 582 -25.05 4.61 -43.87
N GLU A 583 -26.38 4.62 -44.01
CA GLU A 583 -27.23 5.67 -43.46
C GLU A 583 -27.25 5.66 -41.92
N VAL A 584 -27.57 6.80 -41.32
CA VAL A 584 -27.70 6.96 -39.86
C VAL A 584 -28.85 6.08 -39.34
N SER A 585 -28.58 5.26 -38.32
CA SER A 585 -29.56 4.30 -37.78
C SER A 585 -29.61 4.33 -36.25
N LEU A 586 -30.81 4.48 -35.71
CA LEU A 586 -31.05 4.42 -34.27
C LEU A 586 -30.60 3.09 -33.65
N ALA A 587 -30.70 1.98 -34.39
CA ALA A 587 -30.25 0.67 -33.91
C ALA A 587 -28.72 0.59 -33.81
N GLY A 588 -28.01 1.11 -34.82
CA GLY A 588 -26.54 1.22 -34.80
C GLY A 588 -26.04 2.14 -33.67
N ASP A 589 -26.68 3.30 -33.50
CA ASP A 589 -26.36 4.29 -32.47
C ASP A 589 -26.58 3.74 -31.05
N LEU A 590 -27.67 3.00 -30.81
CA LEU A 590 -27.94 2.35 -29.52
C LEU A 590 -26.94 1.23 -29.20
N VAL A 591 -26.52 0.45 -30.19
CA VAL A 591 -25.50 -0.60 -30.01
C VAL A 591 -24.11 -0.01 -29.80
N ALA A 592 -23.77 1.09 -30.48
CA ALA A 592 -22.55 1.85 -30.20
C ALA A 592 -22.54 2.40 -28.76
N LEU A 593 -23.68 2.89 -28.24
CA LEU A 593 -23.79 3.35 -26.85
C LEU A 593 -23.64 2.20 -25.84
N LEU A 594 -24.14 0.99 -26.15
CA LEU A 594 -23.87 -0.22 -25.36
C LEU A 594 -22.36 -0.54 -25.35
N GLY A 595 -21.68 -0.35 -26.47
CA GLY A 595 -20.22 -0.40 -26.59
C GLY A 595 -19.54 0.56 -25.61
N ALA A 596 -19.96 1.82 -25.55
CA ALA A 596 -19.43 2.79 -24.58
C ALA A 596 -19.62 2.37 -23.12
N VAL A 597 -20.72 1.70 -22.76
CA VAL A 597 -20.88 1.12 -21.41
C VAL A 597 -19.84 0.03 -21.17
N GLY A 598 -19.62 -0.86 -22.15
CA GLY A 598 -18.54 -1.85 -22.12
C GLY A 598 -17.16 -1.20 -21.99
N GLY A 599 -16.85 -0.18 -22.79
CA GLY A 599 -15.58 0.57 -22.74
C GLY A 599 -15.34 1.22 -21.37
N ALA A 600 -16.37 1.84 -20.79
CA ALA A 600 -16.28 2.44 -19.46
C ALA A 600 -16.00 1.40 -18.36
N LEU A 601 -16.72 0.26 -18.38
CA LEU A 601 -16.51 -0.84 -17.43
C LEU A 601 -15.13 -1.50 -17.61
N TYR A 602 -14.69 -1.71 -18.85
CA TYR A 602 -13.37 -2.20 -19.21
C TYR A 602 -12.27 -1.29 -18.61
N LEU A 603 -12.26 0.00 -18.93
CA LEU A 603 -11.19 0.91 -18.46
C LEU A 603 -11.15 1.04 -16.91
N ILE A 604 -12.31 0.94 -16.24
CA ILE A 604 -12.39 0.95 -14.77
C ILE A 604 -11.87 -0.36 -14.15
N THR A 605 -12.26 -1.52 -14.70
CA THR A 605 -11.88 -2.83 -14.16
C THR A 605 -10.44 -3.20 -14.50
N ALA A 606 -9.99 -2.90 -15.73
CA ALA A 606 -8.60 -3.04 -16.16
C ALA A 606 -7.66 -2.27 -15.23
N LYS A 607 -7.98 -1.02 -14.83
CA LYS A 607 -7.15 -0.25 -13.88
C LYS A 607 -6.99 -0.94 -12.52
N LYS A 608 -8.01 -1.65 -12.03
CA LYS A 608 -7.91 -2.40 -10.77
C LYS A 608 -7.03 -3.64 -10.95
N LEU A 609 -7.35 -4.45 -11.98
CA LEU A 609 -6.66 -5.71 -12.24
C LEU A 609 -5.16 -5.51 -12.48
N ARG A 610 -4.73 -4.51 -13.24
CA ARG A 610 -3.30 -4.21 -13.48
C ARG A 610 -2.47 -3.83 -12.23
N LEU A 611 -3.10 -3.70 -11.06
CA LEU A 611 -2.42 -3.49 -9.77
C LEU A 611 -2.32 -4.79 -8.97
N GLU A 612 -3.07 -5.82 -9.38
CA GLU A 612 -3.25 -7.09 -8.65
C GLU A 612 -2.80 -8.31 -9.49
N MET A 613 -2.50 -8.15 -10.78
CA MET A 613 -1.96 -9.18 -11.68
C MET A 613 -1.09 -8.59 -12.80
N ASP A 614 -0.18 -9.41 -13.34
CA ASP A 614 0.63 -9.06 -14.51
C ASP A 614 -0.24 -8.72 -15.74
N ILE A 615 0.21 -7.73 -16.51
CA ILE A 615 -0.56 -7.20 -17.63
C ILE A 615 -0.60 -8.20 -18.81
N SER A 616 0.44 -9.04 -18.99
CA SER A 616 0.46 -10.08 -20.02
C SER A 616 -0.61 -11.14 -19.77
N LEU A 617 -0.77 -11.55 -18.50
CA LEU A 617 -1.81 -12.49 -18.07
C LEU A 617 -3.22 -11.92 -18.28
N LEU A 618 -3.43 -10.64 -17.94
CA LEU A 618 -4.68 -9.94 -18.20
C LEU A 618 -5.03 -9.95 -19.71
N PHE A 619 -4.07 -9.66 -20.58
CA PHE A 619 -4.28 -9.61 -22.03
C PHE A 619 -4.52 -10.99 -22.65
N VAL A 620 -3.79 -12.04 -22.25
CA VAL A 620 -4.09 -13.43 -22.68
C VAL A 620 -5.52 -13.81 -22.31
N GLY A 621 -5.96 -13.46 -21.10
CA GLY A 621 -7.32 -13.67 -20.62
C GLY A 621 -8.38 -12.99 -21.49
N MET A 622 -8.23 -11.67 -21.67
CA MET A 622 -9.15 -10.85 -22.45
C MET A 622 -9.25 -11.30 -23.91
N PHE A 623 -8.12 -11.59 -24.57
CA PHE A 623 -8.11 -12.05 -25.95
C PHE A 623 -8.64 -13.48 -26.11
N THR A 624 -8.42 -14.37 -25.13
CA THR A 624 -9.01 -15.71 -25.15
C THR A 624 -10.54 -15.62 -25.07
N MET A 625 -11.07 -14.82 -24.15
CA MET A 625 -12.52 -14.57 -24.06
C MET A 625 -13.10 -13.95 -25.33
N LEU A 626 -12.41 -12.97 -25.93
CA LEU A 626 -12.83 -12.37 -27.20
C LEU A 626 -12.84 -13.39 -28.35
N ALA A 627 -11.77 -14.18 -28.51
CA ALA A 627 -11.69 -15.21 -29.55
C ALA A 627 -12.82 -16.25 -29.41
N LEU A 628 -13.16 -16.66 -28.18
CA LEU A 628 -14.27 -17.56 -27.91
C LEU A 628 -15.63 -16.94 -28.24
N LEU A 629 -15.83 -15.65 -27.97
CA LEU A 629 -17.08 -14.92 -28.25
C LEU A 629 -17.27 -14.57 -29.74
N LEU A 630 -16.21 -14.56 -30.55
CA LEU A 630 -16.29 -14.35 -32.00
C LEU A 630 -16.90 -15.53 -32.76
N PHE A 631 -16.71 -16.78 -32.32
CA PHE A 631 -17.33 -17.95 -32.98
C PHE A 631 -18.88 -17.91 -32.96
N PRO A 632 -19.55 -17.64 -31.82
CA PRO A 632 -20.99 -17.37 -31.80
C PRO A 632 -21.42 -16.23 -32.74
N MET A 633 -20.60 -15.16 -32.88
CA MET A 633 -20.92 -14.06 -33.79
C MET A 633 -20.78 -14.43 -35.27
N PHE A 634 -19.78 -15.22 -35.66
CA PHE A 634 -19.69 -15.74 -37.02
C PHE A 634 -20.93 -16.56 -37.39
N SER A 635 -21.43 -17.38 -36.46
CA SER A 635 -22.68 -18.12 -36.64
C SER A 635 -23.91 -17.22 -36.70
N LEU A 636 -23.99 -16.18 -35.84
CA LEU A 636 -25.13 -15.27 -35.76
C LEU A 636 -25.25 -14.32 -36.97
N LEU A 637 -24.12 -13.94 -37.57
CA LEU A 637 -24.03 -13.03 -38.72
C LEU A 637 -23.82 -13.76 -40.05
N GLU A 638 -23.89 -15.10 -40.06
CA GLU A 638 -23.68 -15.96 -41.23
C GLU A 638 -22.35 -15.72 -41.96
N ILE A 639 -21.30 -15.33 -41.22
CA ILE A 639 -19.98 -15.00 -41.77
C ILE A 639 -19.25 -16.32 -42.13
N PRO A 640 -18.84 -16.52 -43.40
CA PRO A 640 -18.15 -17.74 -43.81
C PRO A 640 -16.75 -17.78 -43.21
N PHE A 641 -16.40 -18.91 -42.60
CA PHE A 641 -15.05 -19.17 -42.08
C PHE A 641 -14.61 -20.62 -42.37
N GLU A 642 -13.33 -20.80 -42.66
CA GLU A 642 -12.73 -22.11 -42.88
C GLU A 642 -11.43 -22.29 -42.10
N ALA A 643 -11.10 -23.53 -41.72
CA ALA A 643 -9.82 -23.88 -41.11
C ALA A 643 -8.67 -23.92 -42.15
N SER A 644 -8.48 -22.82 -42.87
CA SER A 644 -7.52 -22.67 -43.98
C SER A 644 -6.65 -21.42 -43.82
N ARG A 645 -5.66 -21.28 -44.71
CA ARG A 645 -4.84 -20.06 -44.86
C ARG A 645 -5.37 -19.11 -45.95
N ASP A 646 -6.64 -19.23 -46.31
CA ASP A 646 -7.24 -18.36 -47.32
C ASP A 646 -7.24 -16.88 -46.86
N PRO A 647 -6.77 -15.92 -47.69
CA PRO A 647 -6.58 -14.52 -47.31
C PRO A 647 -7.87 -13.68 -47.27
N VAL A 648 -9.05 -14.32 -47.29
CA VAL A 648 -10.39 -13.72 -47.18
C VAL A 648 -11.21 -14.37 -46.05
N MET A 649 -11.30 -15.69 -46.02
CA MET A 649 -12.20 -16.46 -45.13
C MET A 649 -11.49 -17.54 -44.28
N GLY A 650 -10.17 -17.68 -44.41
CA GLY A 650 -9.38 -18.61 -43.58
C GLY A 650 -9.17 -18.08 -42.16
N LEU A 651 -9.42 -18.91 -41.14
CA LEU A 651 -9.08 -18.60 -39.74
C LEU A 651 -7.57 -18.35 -39.54
N PHE A 652 -6.73 -18.88 -40.43
CA PHE A 652 -5.29 -18.64 -40.48
C PHE A 652 -4.87 -17.78 -41.68
N GLY A 653 -5.80 -17.04 -42.31
CA GLY A 653 -5.57 -16.21 -43.49
C GLY A 653 -4.54 -15.09 -43.28
N TRP A 654 -4.36 -14.65 -42.04
CA TRP A 654 -3.32 -13.68 -41.68
C TRP A 654 -1.88 -14.23 -41.78
N LEU A 655 -1.69 -15.55 -41.87
CA LEU A 655 -0.39 -16.17 -42.18
C LEU A 655 -0.07 -16.15 -43.68
N ASP A 656 -0.99 -15.73 -44.55
CA ASP A 656 -0.71 -15.58 -45.97
C ASP A 656 0.29 -14.42 -46.22
N PRO A 657 1.30 -14.59 -47.10
CA PRO A 657 2.29 -13.54 -47.37
C PRO A 657 1.72 -12.17 -47.79
N SER A 658 0.51 -12.12 -48.36
CA SER A 658 -0.16 -10.85 -48.72
C SER A 658 -0.74 -10.10 -47.52
N ARG A 659 -0.91 -10.76 -46.37
CA ARG A 659 -1.53 -10.22 -45.13
C ARG A 659 -0.57 -10.15 -43.95
N ALA A 660 0.39 -11.07 -43.86
CA ALA A 660 1.26 -11.22 -42.70
C ALA A 660 1.99 -9.93 -42.29
N ALA A 661 2.40 -9.09 -43.24
CA ALA A 661 3.08 -7.82 -42.96
C ALA A 661 2.16 -6.77 -42.32
N SER A 662 0.90 -6.64 -42.78
CA SER A 662 -0.06 -5.71 -42.19
C SER A 662 -0.58 -6.21 -40.85
N GLU A 663 -0.79 -7.53 -40.69
CA GLU A 663 -1.16 -8.11 -39.40
C GLU A 663 -0.04 -7.94 -38.36
N ALA A 664 1.22 -8.20 -38.74
CA ALA A 664 2.36 -7.99 -37.85
C ALA A 664 2.46 -6.54 -37.35
N TYR A 665 2.14 -5.55 -38.20
CA TYR A 665 2.05 -4.15 -37.79
C TYR A 665 0.88 -3.91 -36.81
N ILE A 666 -0.32 -4.43 -37.10
CA ILE A 666 -1.51 -4.30 -36.24
C ILE A 666 -1.26 -4.91 -34.83
N VAL A 667 -0.53 -6.02 -34.76
CA VAL A 667 -0.20 -6.68 -33.49
C VAL A 667 0.96 -5.98 -32.78
N LEU A 668 2.13 -5.89 -33.41
CA LEU A 668 3.37 -5.44 -32.75
C LEU A 668 3.41 -3.92 -32.52
N VAL A 669 2.70 -3.13 -33.30
CA VAL A 669 2.62 -1.67 -33.13
C VAL A 669 1.28 -1.31 -32.51
N CYS A 670 0.16 -1.52 -33.21
CA CYS A 670 -1.12 -0.98 -32.77
C CYS A 670 -1.70 -1.68 -31.52
N THR A 671 -1.39 -2.96 -31.30
CA THR A 671 -1.89 -3.70 -30.12
C THR A 671 -0.90 -3.66 -28.95
N LEU A 672 0.40 -3.90 -29.20
CA LEU A 672 1.44 -3.90 -28.16
C LEU A 672 1.86 -2.49 -27.70
N VAL A 673 1.88 -1.48 -28.57
CA VAL A 673 2.15 -0.08 -28.16
C VAL A 673 0.85 0.68 -27.91
N GLY A 674 -0.18 0.47 -28.73
CA GLY A 674 -1.48 1.13 -28.59
C GLY A 674 -2.34 0.57 -27.45
N THR A 675 -2.95 -0.60 -27.66
CA THR A 675 -3.93 -1.17 -26.73
C THR A 675 -3.32 -1.48 -25.35
N LEU A 676 -2.15 -2.13 -25.32
CA LEU A 676 -1.41 -2.37 -24.08
C LEU A 676 -0.91 -1.05 -23.46
N GLY A 677 -0.44 -0.09 -24.26
CA GLY A 677 0.00 1.22 -23.80
C GLY A 677 -1.06 1.98 -23.02
N TYR A 678 -2.32 1.97 -23.48
CA TYR A 678 -3.42 2.57 -22.73
C TYR A 678 -3.69 1.92 -21.37
N VAL A 679 -3.57 0.60 -21.24
CA VAL A 679 -3.67 -0.07 -19.94
C VAL A 679 -2.44 0.24 -19.09
N ALA A 680 -1.24 0.21 -19.69
CA ALA A 680 0.04 0.48 -19.05
C ALA A 680 0.17 1.93 -18.53
N VAL A 681 -0.48 2.90 -19.18
CA VAL A 681 -0.43 4.31 -18.76
C VAL A 681 -1.41 4.66 -17.63
N MET A 682 -2.37 3.77 -17.30
CA MET A 682 -3.20 3.90 -16.10
C MET A 682 -2.42 3.78 -14.78
N LYS A 683 -1.12 3.48 -14.82
CA LYS A 683 -0.18 3.66 -13.69
C LYS A 683 -0.13 5.13 -13.26
N TYR A 684 -0.13 6.01 -14.26
CA TYR A 684 0.08 7.45 -14.14
C TYR A 684 -1.24 8.22 -14.10
N PHE A 685 -2.22 7.81 -14.94
CA PHE A 685 -3.47 8.55 -15.12
C PHE A 685 -4.71 7.83 -14.55
N ALA A 686 -5.78 8.59 -14.32
CA ALA A 686 -7.10 8.05 -14.04
C ALA A 686 -7.74 7.49 -15.34
N PRO A 687 -8.67 6.50 -15.27
CA PRO A 687 -9.30 5.92 -16.46
C PRO A 687 -10.03 6.95 -17.32
N ILE A 688 -10.60 7.99 -16.67
CA ILE A 688 -11.25 9.12 -17.35
C ILE A 688 -10.29 9.90 -18.28
N VAL A 689 -9.00 10.00 -17.94
CA VAL A 689 -8.03 10.70 -18.79
C VAL A 689 -7.72 9.89 -20.05
N VAL A 690 -7.48 8.58 -19.90
CA VAL A 690 -7.30 7.67 -21.05
C VAL A 690 -8.56 7.68 -21.93
N SER A 691 -9.72 7.53 -21.30
CA SER A 691 -11.06 7.60 -21.91
C SER A 691 -11.32 8.88 -22.70
N VAL A 692 -10.89 10.05 -22.23
CA VAL A 692 -11.03 11.31 -22.97
C VAL A 692 -9.97 11.45 -24.06
N VAL A 693 -8.76 10.91 -23.88
CA VAL A 693 -7.73 10.87 -24.94
C VAL A 693 -8.15 10.00 -26.12
N MET A 694 -8.87 8.90 -25.89
CA MET A 694 -9.42 8.06 -26.96
C MET A 694 -10.41 8.83 -27.88
N LEU A 695 -11.06 9.92 -27.41
CA LEU A 695 -11.86 10.80 -28.28
C LEU A 695 -11.01 11.52 -29.35
N VAL A 696 -9.70 11.62 -29.17
CA VAL A 696 -8.77 12.24 -30.14
C VAL A 696 -8.40 11.25 -31.27
N GLU A 697 -8.66 9.95 -31.12
CA GLU A 697 -8.31 8.94 -32.13
C GLU A 697 -8.93 9.20 -33.51
N PRO A 698 -10.23 9.51 -33.67
CA PRO A 698 -10.83 9.73 -34.98
C PRO A 698 -10.22 10.96 -35.68
N VAL A 699 -9.86 11.99 -34.89
CA VAL A 699 -9.20 13.21 -35.38
C VAL A 699 -7.84 12.86 -35.97
N LEU A 700 -7.00 12.13 -35.23
CA LEU A 700 -5.68 11.73 -35.69
C LEU A 700 -5.75 10.73 -36.85
N ALA A 701 -6.69 9.78 -36.81
CA ALA A 701 -6.91 8.81 -37.88
C ALA A 701 -7.27 9.51 -39.21
N ALA A 702 -8.16 10.52 -39.18
CA ALA A 702 -8.50 11.30 -40.37
C ALA A 702 -7.28 12.05 -40.95
N PHE A 703 -6.52 12.76 -40.10
CA PHE A 703 -5.30 13.45 -40.57
C PHE A 703 -4.22 12.49 -41.08
N MET A 704 -4.07 11.30 -40.48
CA MET A 704 -3.19 10.24 -40.99
C MET A 704 -3.69 9.68 -42.33
N GLY A 705 -4.99 9.46 -42.48
CA GLY A 705 -5.60 8.99 -43.72
C GLY A 705 -5.32 9.94 -44.90
N VAL A 706 -5.45 11.24 -44.66
CA VAL A 706 -5.09 12.28 -45.65
C VAL A 706 -3.58 12.28 -45.93
N ALA A 707 -2.73 12.16 -44.90
CA ALA A 707 -1.28 12.15 -45.08
C ALA A 707 -0.75 10.92 -45.85
N VAL A 708 -1.42 9.78 -45.71
CA VAL A 708 -1.14 8.54 -46.47
C VAL A 708 -1.81 8.56 -47.86
N GLY A 709 -2.72 9.51 -48.13
CA GLY A 709 -3.43 9.64 -49.40
C GLY A 709 -4.59 8.66 -49.57
N VAL A 710 -5.13 8.13 -48.47
CA VAL A 710 -6.31 7.24 -48.48
C VAL A 710 -7.62 7.98 -48.17
N ASP A 711 -7.54 9.22 -47.67
CA ASP A 711 -8.70 10.04 -47.28
C ASP A 711 -8.60 11.49 -47.81
N VAL A 712 -9.72 12.22 -47.77
CA VAL A 712 -9.88 13.60 -48.26
C VAL A 712 -9.76 14.61 -47.11
N PHE A 713 -9.27 15.82 -47.39
CA PHE A 713 -9.09 16.85 -46.35
C PHE A 713 -10.42 17.18 -45.63
N PRO A 714 -10.44 17.20 -44.27
CA PRO A 714 -11.66 17.41 -43.50
C PRO A 714 -12.36 18.75 -43.77
N GLY A 715 -13.68 18.78 -43.58
CA GLY A 715 -14.47 19.99 -43.68
C GLY A 715 -14.22 20.99 -42.54
N PHE A 716 -14.83 22.17 -42.65
CA PHE A 716 -14.65 23.26 -41.68
C PHE A 716 -15.19 22.94 -40.28
N LEU A 717 -16.40 22.37 -40.16
CA LEU A 717 -16.95 21.92 -38.88
C LEU A 717 -16.16 20.72 -38.33
N THR A 718 -15.64 19.83 -39.18
CA THR A 718 -14.74 18.75 -38.75
C THR A 718 -13.45 19.29 -38.13
N VAL A 719 -12.85 20.33 -38.70
CA VAL A 719 -11.68 21.01 -38.11
C VAL A 719 -12.06 21.71 -36.80
N VAL A 720 -13.20 22.41 -36.73
CA VAL A 720 -13.66 23.06 -35.49
C VAL A 720 -13.96 22.04 -34.38
N GLY A 721 -14.65 20.94 -34.71
CA GLY A 721 -14.94 19.85 -33.80
C GLY A 721 -13.67 19.18 -33.27
N SER A 722 -12.69 18.93 -34.16
CA SER A 722 -11.36 18.42 -33.81
C SER A 722 -10.63 19.31 -32.80
N LEU A 723 -10.65 20.64 -33.00
CA LEU A 723 -10.06 21.59 -32.07
C LEU A 723 -10.76 21.58 -30.70
N LEU A 724 -12.09 21.42 -30.67
CA LEU A 724 -12.85 21.28 -29.42
C LEU A 724 -12.54 19.97 -28.70
N ILE A 725 -12.41 18.85 -29.40
CA ILE A 725 -11.97 17.56 -28.82
C ILE A 725 -10.60 17.72 -28.14
N ILE A 726 -9.63 18.32 -28.84
CA ILE A 726 -8.29 18.57 -28.31
C ILE A 726 -8.34 19.50 -27.09
N ALA A 727 -9.12 20.58 -27.14
CA ALA A 727 -9.26 21.53 -26.04
C ALA A 727 -9.92 20.90 -24.80
N GLY A 728 -11.00 20.12 -24.98
CA GLY A 728 -11.67 19.39 -23.92
C GLY A 728 -10.74 18.35 -23.28
N THR A 729 -9.97 17.63 -24.11
CA THR A 729 -8.97 16.65 -23.66
C THR A 729 -7.86 17.29 -22.84
N ALA A 730 -7.28 18.39 -23.33
CA ALA A 730 -6.26 19.14 -22.60
C ALA A 730 -6.77 19.63 -21.24
N LEU A 731 -8.02 20.07 -21.17
CA LEU A 731 -8.66 20.57 -19.95
C LEU A 731 -8.90 19.45 -18.91
N VAL A 732 -9.34 18.25 -19.34
CA VAL A 732 -9.44 17.07 -18.45
C VAL A 732 -8.07 16.59 -17.97
N ILE A 733 -7.07 16.55 -18.88
CA ILE A 733 -5.68 16.23 -18.53
C ILE A 733 -5.16 17.20 -17.47
N MET A 734 -5.29 18.52 -17.70
CA MET A 734 -4.82 19.54 -16.75
C MET A 734 -5.49 19.39 -15.38
N SER A 735 -6.80 19.12 -15.32
CA SER A 735 -7.52 18.87 -14.06
C SER A 735 -7.08 17.60 -13.31
N ASN A 736 -6.44 16.64 -13.99
CA ASN A 736 -5.95 15.39 -13.40
C ASN A 736 -4.41 15.34 -13.27
N THR A 737 -3.70 16.32 -13.82
CA THR A 737 -2.24 16.35 -13.91
C THR A 737 -1.57 16.56 -12.55
N SER A 738 -2.23 17.28 -11.64
CA SER A 738 -1.76 17.50 -10.27
C SER A 738 -2.74 16.94 -9.25
N LYS A 739 -2.27 16.09 -8.34
CA LYS A 739 -2.98 15.75 -7.10
C LYS A 739 -2.32 16.44 -5.93
N THR A 740 -3.10 17.23 -5.20
CA THR A 740 -2.68 17.78 -3.92
C THR A 740 -2.95 16.74 -2.83
N GLN A 741 -1.92 16.30 -2.14
CA GLN A 741 -2.04 15.56 -0.88
C GLN A 741 -1.81 16.54 0.26
N THR A 742 -2.79 16.69 1.14
CA THR A 742 -2.62 17.37 2.42
C THR A 742 -1.95 16.43 3.41
N ILE A 743 -0.79 16.83 3.90
CA ILE A 743 -0.05 16.20 5.00
C ILE A 743 -0.14 17.18 6.18
N ASP A 744 -0.53 16.71 7.36
CA ASP A 744 -0.47 17.55 8.56
C ASP A 744 1.00 17.79 8.93
N ALA A 745 1.37 19.07 9.02
CA ALA A 745 2.70 19.56 9.32
C ALA A 745 2.74 20.33 10.65
N THR A 746 1.62 20.41 11.38
CA THR A 746 1.50 21.10 12.67
C THR A 746 2.58 20.65 13.69
N PRO A 747 3.00 19.37 13.74
CA PRO A 747 4.13 18.93 14.58
C PRO A 747 5.49 19.59 14.27
N ALA A 748 5.72 20.06 13.04
CA ALA A 748 6.97 20.75 12.67
C ALA A 748 7.02 22.22 13.13
N MET A 749 5.88 22.79 13.53
CA MET A 749 5.79 24.19 13.97
C MET A 749 6.10 24.34 15.47
N SER A 750 5.80 23.33 16.28
CA SER A 750 6.10 23.32 17.72
C SER A 750 7.59 23.21 18.02
N SER A 751 8.35 22.46 17.20
CA SER A 751 9.81 22.33 17.34
C SER A 751 10.57 23.64 17.06
N THR A 752 10.12 24.43 16.08
CA THR A 752 10.80 25.70 15.71
C THR A 752 10.64 26.78 16.78
N SER A 753 9.55 26.78 17.56
CA SER A 753 9.34 27.73 18.67
C SER A 753 10.38 27.56 19.79
N ALA A 754 10.99 26.37 19.91
CA ALA A 754 12.07 26.11 20.87
C ALA A 754 13.44 26.69 20.45
N ALA A 755 13.62 27.04 19.17
CA ALA A 755 14.90 27.48 18.60
C ALA A 755 15.13 29.00 18.64
N LEU A 756 14.18 29.80 19.13
CA LEU A 756 14.37 31.23 19.35
C LEU A 756 15.21 31.45 20.64
N PRO A 757 16.46 31.95 20.56
CA PRO A 757 17.29 32.09 21.74
C PRO A 757 16.66 33.07 22.74
N ARG A 758 16.54 32.63 24.00
CA ARG A 758 16.00 33.42 25.13
C ARG A 758 16.97 34.56 25.52
N GLY A 759 17.08 35.57 24.67
CA GLY A 759 18.00 36.70 24.83
C GLY A 759 17.44 38.09 24.49
N LEU A 760 16.18 38.19 24.02
CA LEU A 760 15.56 39.46 23.59
C LEU A 760 14.21 39.73 24.27
N SER A 761 14.10 39.43 25.57
CA SER A 761 12.94 39.81 26.42
C SER A 761 13.16 41.11 27.21
N SER A 762 13.86 42.09 26.64
CA SER A 762 13.92 43.45 27.20
C SER A 762 14.11 44.53 26.13
N ALA A 763 12.99 44.93 25.50
CA ALA A 763 12.90 46.20 24.77
C ALA A 763 11.44 46.71 24.79
N LYS A 764 11.13 47.62 25.72
CA LYS A 764 10.01 48.55 25.53
C LYS A 764 10.35 49.49 24.37
N ALA A 765 9.32 49.86 23.61
CA ALA A 765 9.29 50.94 22.62
C ALA A 765 10.03 50.73 21.27
N ALA A 766 9.29 50.23 20.29
CA ALA A 766 9.26 50.80 18.94
C ALA A 766 7.85 50.64 18.36
N GLY A 767 7.26 51.71 17.85
CA GLY A 767 5.84 51.72 17.45
C GLY A 767 5.63 51.14 16.04
N LEU A 768 4.80 50.11 15.92
CA LEU A 768 4.21 49.65 14.66
C LEU A 768 2.69 49.71 14.80
N ARG A 769 2.05 50.54 13.95
CA ARG A 769 0.59 50.67 13.90
C ARG A 769 0.00 49.45 13.21
N LEU A 770 -0.92 48.76 13.86
CA LEU A 770 -1.81 47.80 13.20
C LEU A 770 -2.65 48.53 12.14
N PRO A 771 -2.77 48.01 10.90
CA PRO A 771 -3.72 48.53 9.93
C PRO A 771 -5.15 48.16 10.35
N ASN A 772 -6.07 49.13 10.25
CA ASN A 772 -7.47 48.94 10.61
C ASN A 772 -8.13 47.84 9.76
N THR A 773 -8.83 46.92 10.42
CA THR A 773 -9.79 46.02 9.78
C THR A 773 -11.02 46.80 9.28
N PRO A 774 -11.44 46.64 8.01
CA PRO A 774 -12.77 47.03 7.58
C PRO A 774 -13.76 45.92 7.90
N THR A 775 -14.76 46.22 8.73
CA THR A 775 -15.89 45.34 9.01
C THR A 775 -16.82 45.24 7.79
N THR A 776 -16.91 44.06 7.16
CA THR A 776 -18.07 43.69 6.33
C THR A 776 -18.41 42.22 6.50
N GLY A 777 -19.49 41.92 7.24
CA GLY A 777 -20.02 40.57 7.31
C GLY A 777 -20.90 40.22 6.11
N ARG A 778 -20.91 38.96 5.70
CA ARG A 778 -21.96 38.37 4.85
C ARG A 778 -22.21 36.90 5.25
N ARG A 779 -23.47 36.59 5.54
CA ARG A 779 -24.00 35.22 5.62
C ARG A 779 -24.26 34.71 4.20
N TYR A 780 -23.90 33.45 3.93
CA TYR A 780 -24.62 32.47 3.08
C TYR A 780 -24.36 31.11 3.76
N VAL A 781 -25.34 30.25 4.09
CA VAL A 781 -26.38 29.61 3.24
C VAL A 781 -25.72 28.73 2.18
#